data_AF-A0A660SEW5-F1
#
_entry.id   AF-A0A660SEW5-F1
#
_cell.length_a   1.000
_cell.length_b   1.000
_cell.length_c   1.000
_cell.angle_alpha   90.00
_cell.angle_beta   90.00
_cell.angle_gamma   90.00
#
_symmetry.space_group_name_H-M   'P 1'
#
loop_
_entity.id
_entity.type
_entity.pdbx_description
1 polymer ?
#
loop_
_entity_poly.entity_id
_entity_poly.type
_entity_poly.pdbx_seq_one_letter_code
_entity_poly.pdbx_strand_id
1 'polypeptide(L)'
;MKYISKKSTGRIVNHLNNLGIGGKMRNKTFLCCIVLIVLMPGVFLICSASGNEDSPIYLSKLSSIGFPTAEKQKAAWGINELKIFNKKLYIGYGDYGVNTGPTDVIYYDFEKKDFISEFIVDEEAIVKYRVVDKRLVIPGIDATENWQFGNIYVLADTGWAKYRTITNGLHICDIVSFDEKWYVATGNLFDFGEDEMLVPGAILSSDDRAKSWNFEYTTPCNKNVVFRVHSIVSYKGKLYAFSHAFIGITKEEIPKEYRQYLGKPYIENGEEHYNIIINDAIGSPDVVVYDKILWRPLNLISEPNVCWINPFVFKDKLILSVVSGKYVTSINSYISRERKIPQNVSTSLYVFDGEHTRLLPFEYEFLKDIIVKEDKLFLLIFKNKQYFIAETQDLQNWRYYALPQGLKKPLSIEYDGKSIYIGMGDGNIFKSTELKQITDLSQIKGYEPIKFFGAAELPRDGKWYWAAITGWINWGKLAKISCEVKPGNIIDITTDNISAISIFVPLMEIDETKPVILNIDGKEVFRDEINGKTELICKYLEGKWTIEKGSKTAETFKYSRNIIGKSEIELTRTGDDPPIGGWKAETVRWTAKTDIAIISGGGVRKDLKKGNITLEDIFDINYRNSICTFRVKGKTLRKMVEYNIKLPKTKRCQISGFKFTYKAYKDSEKNIVFDCSINPEKEYLIATSDYFAKRTKRFLGQKVDYEDTGLQVTEAMIQWFEQFEKIGKIHPRIKVIKAN
;
A
#
# COMPACT_ATOMS: atom_id res chain seq x y z
N MET A 1 3.25 34.50 -58.08
CA MET A 1 4.66 34.22 -57.77
C MET A 1 4.68 33.07 -56.76
N LYS A 2 4.87 31.81 -57.21
CA LYS A 2 6.17 31.11 -57.44
C LYS A 2 6.88 30.83 -56.10
N TYR A 3 7.18 29.62 -55.60
CA TYR A 3 7.14 28.19 -56.02
C TYR A 3 7.06 27.35 -54.71
N ILE A 4 6.20 26.32 -54.51
CA ILE A 4 6.30 24.87 -54.88
C ILE A 4 7.52 24.18 -54.22
N SER A 5 7.45 23.04 -53.49
CA SER A 5 6.61 21.84 -53.68
C SER A 5 6.19 21.16 -52.36
N LYS A 6 5.12 20.35 -52.49
CA LYS A 6 4.50 19.48 -51.48
C LYS A 6 4.17 18.16 -52.18
N LYS A 7 3.92 17.11 -51.38
CA LYS A 7 3.14 15.88 -51.67
C LYS A 7 3.86 14.75 -52.43
N SER A 8 3.50 13.48 -52.29
CA SER A 8 2.70 12.73 -51.29
C SER A 8 2.73 11.26 -51.72
N THR A 9 2.80 10.36 -50.74
CA THR A 9 2.48 8.94 -50.85
C THR A 9 1.00 8.69 -51.15
N GLY A 10 0.71 7.79 -52.10
CA GLY A 10 -0.62 7.28 -52.41
C GLY A 10 -0.60 5.76 -52.58
N ARG A 11 -1.58 5.11 -51.95
CA ARG A 11 -1.87 3.65 -51.89
C ARG A 11 -2.03 3.01 -53.28
N ILE A 12 -1.85 1.68 -53.34
CA ILE A 12 -2.82 0.65 -53.82
C ILE A 12 -2.11 -0.72 -53.81
N VAL A 13 -2.65 -1.70 -53.06
CA VAL A 13 -2.53 -3.13 -53.38
C VAL A 13 -3.86 -3.79 -53.00
N ASN A 14 -4.53 -4.36 -54.00
CA ASN A 14 -5.52 -5.43 -53.84
C ASN A 14 -5.81 -5.99 -55.23
N HIS A 15 -5.31 -7.19 -55.55
CA HIS A 15 -6.08 -8.14 -56.35
C HIS A 15 -5.61 -9.58 -56.22
N LEU A 16 -6.62 -10.44 -56.27
CA LEU A 16 -6.70 -11.88 -56.07
C LEU A 16 -6.38 -12.69 -57.33
N ASN A 17 -6.20 -14.00 -57.09
CA ASN A 17 -6.31 -15.15 -58.02
C ASN A 17 -5.10 -15.33 -58.97
N ASN A 18 -4.56 -16.53 -59.24
CA ASN A 18 -5.26 -17.78 -59.55
C ASN A 18 -4.23 -18.91 -59.87
N LEU A 19 -4.75 -20.15 -59.95
CA LEU A 19 -4.18 -21.38 -60.54
C LEU A 19 -3.12 -22.13 -59.70
N GLY A 20 -3.23 -23.42 -59.37
CA GLY A 20 -4.07 -24.52 -59.84
C GLY A 20 -3.20 -25.70 -60.29
N ILE A 21 -3.67 -26.94 -60.03
CA ILE A 21 -3.14 -28.26 -60.47
C ILE A 21 -2.06 -28.82 -59.52
N GLY A 22 -2.05 -30.06 -59.01
CA GLY A 22 -2.84 -31.29 -59.14
C GLY A 22 -1.98 -32.40 -58.50
N GLY A 23 -2.47 -33.22 -57.56
CA GLY A 23 -2.98 -34.55 -57.88
C GLY A 23 -2.06 -35.71 -57.42
N LYS A 24 -2.43 -36.32 -56.28
CA LYS A 24 -2.47 -37.77 -55.94
C LYS A 24 -1.21 -38.68 -55.91
N MET A 25 -1.03 -39.24 -54.69
CA MET A 25 -0.91 -40.66 -54.31
C MET A 25 0.45 -41.42 -54.26
N ARG A 26 0.70 -41.93 -53.03
CA ARG A 26 1.02 -43.32 -52.61
C ARG A 26 2.48 -43.75 -52.31
N ASN A 27 2.58 -44.33 -51.11
CA ASN A 27 3.43 -45.45 -50.64
C ASN A 27 4.95 -45.22 -50.48
N LYS A 28 5.45 -45.22 -49.23
CA LYS A 28 5.87 -46.38 -48.39
C LYS A 28 7.24 -46.98 -48.79
N THR A 29 8.24 -46.63 -47.97
CA THR A 29 9.34 -47.46 -47.41
C THR A 29 10.40 -48.10 -48.34
N PHE A 30 11.66 -47.63 -48.21
CA PHE A 30 12.97 -48.34 -48.08
C PHE A 30 14.09 -47.44 -48.66
N LEU A 31 14.89 -46.76 -47.83
CA LEU A 31 16.13 -47.17 -47.13
C LEU A 31 17.42 -47.13 -47.99
N CYS A 32 18.28 -46.17 -47.59
CA CYS A 32 19.74 -46.01 -47.73
C CYS A 32 20.36 -45.89 -49.14
N CYS A 33 20.84 -44.72 -49.57
CA CYS A 33 21.97 -43.86 -49.10
C CYS A 33 23.31 -44.20 -49.76
N ILE A 34 23.67 -43.40 -50.78
CA ILE A 34 25.06 -43.15 -51.21
C ILE A 34 25.26 -41.62 -51.35
N VAL A 35 26.04 -41.07 -50.41
CA VAL A 35 27.18 -40.13 -50.57
C VAL A 35 27.00 -38.82 -51.40
N LEU A 36 27.10 -37.64 -50.76
CA LEU A 36 28.08 -36.53 -50.99
C LEU A 36 27.61 -35.13 -50.53
N ILE A 37 28.34 -34.58 -49.54
CA ILE A 37 28.88 -33.20 -49.34
C ILE A 37 27.93 -31.96 -49.29
N VAL A 38 28.06 -31.17 -48.20
CA VAL A 38 28.46 -29.72 -48.15
C VAL A 38 27.90 -28.99 -46.90
N LEU A 39 28.84 -28.54 -46.04
CA LEU A 39 28.88 -27.32 -45.17
C LEU A 39 27.58 -26.73 -44.56
N MET A 40 27.48 -26.72 -43.20
CA MET A 40 27.30 -25.54 -42.30
C MET A 40 26.95 -25.93 -40.83
N PRO A 41 27.11 -25.02 -39.83
CA PRO A 41 27.66 -25.34 -38.51
C PRO A 41 26.62 -25.63 -37.41
N GLY A 42 27.08 -26.40 -36.41
CA GLY A 42 26.74 -26.24 -35.00
C GLY A 42 25.27 -26.00 -34.65
N VAL A 43 24.44 -27.05 -34.74
CA VAL A 43 23.18 -27.08 -34.00
C VAL A 43 23.55 -27.20 -32.52
N PHE A 44 23.55 -26.07 -31.81
CA PHE A 44 23.26 -26.06 -30.39
C PHE A 44 21.99 -26.88 -30.20
N LEU A 45 22.08 -28.01 -29.50
CA LEU A 45 20.93 -28.62 -28.86
C LEU A 45 20.37 -27.57 -27.91
N ILE A 46 19.44 -26.76 -28.40
CA ILE A 46 18.45 -26.12 -27.55
C ILE A 46 17.62 -27.29 -27.05
N CYS A 47 17.98 -27.79 -25.86
CA CYS A 47 17.01 -28.48 -25.04
C CYS A 47 15.88 -27.49 -24.80
N SER A 48 14.87 -27.54 -25.67
CA SER A 48 13.54 -27.06 -25.35
C SER A 48 13.10 -27.88 -24.15
N ALA A 49 13.31 -27.35 -22.95
CA ALA A 49 12.55 -27.75 -21.79
C ALA A 49 11.10 -27.40 -22.14
N SER A 50 10.36 -28.40 -22.61
CA SER A 50 8.92 -28.39 -22.63
C SER A 50 8.47 -28.12 -21.20
N GLY A 51 8.12 -26.87 -20.89
CA GLY A 51 7.45 -26.55 -19.65
C GLY A 51 6.19 -27.40 -19.59
N ASN A 52 6.05 -28.20 -18.54
CA ASN A 52 4.95 -29.15 -18.32
C ASN A 52 3.59 -28.48 -18.58
N GLU A 53 2.97 -28.80 -19.74
CA GLU A 53 1.55 -28.53 -20.02
C GLU A 53 0.63 -29.33 -19.07
N ASP A 54 1.17 -30.26 -18.26
CA ASP A 54 0.44 -31.14 -17.34
C ASP A 54 0.56 -30.78 -15.84
N SER A 55 1.07 -29.59 -15.48
CA SER A 55 1.20 -29.23 -14.06
C SER A 55 -0.20 -29.08 -13.41
N PRO A 56 -0.50 -29.78 -12.31
CA PRO A 56 -1.84 -29.76 -11.74
C PRO A 56 -2.17 -28.39 -11.15
N ILE A 57 -3.32 -27.84 -11.56
CA ILE A 57 -3.86 -26.58 -11.06
C ILE A 57 -5.02 -26.89 -10.12
N TYR A 58 -4.97 -26.32 -8.93
CA TYR A 58 -6.02 -26.42 -7.93
C TYR A 58 -6.60 -25.04 -7.66
N LEU A 59 -7.91 -24.96 -7.61
CA LEU A 59 -8.62 -23.82 -7.07
C LEU A 59 -8.81 -24.02 -5.56
N SER A 60 -8.35 -23.06 -4.78
CA SER A 60 -8.48 -23.08 -3.33
C SER A 60 -9.76 -22.37 -2.89
N LYS A 61 -10.62 -23.06 -2.13
CA LYS A 61 -11.72 -22.42 -1.42
C LYS A 61 -11.17 -21.63 -0.24
N LEU A 62 -11.52 -20.35 -0.16
CA LEU A 62 -10.93 -19.41 0.80
C LEU A 62 -11.96 -18.92 1.80
N SER A 63 -11.60 -19.02 3.09
CA SER A 63 -12.39 -18.49 4.20
C SER A 63 -11.54 -17.52 5.01
N SER A 64 -11.98 -16.28 5.15
CA SER A 64 -11.27 -15.28 5.94
C SER A 64 -11.36 -15.63 7.42
N ILE A 65 -10.21 -15.64 8.10
CA ILE A 65 -10.15 -15.78 9.56
C ILE A 65 -10.37 -14.44 10.27
N GLY A 66 -10.25 -13.31 9.56
CA GLY A 66 -10.50 -11.99 10.13
C GLY A 66 -9.93 -10.84 9.32
N PHE A 67 -10.17 -9.64 9.86
CA PHE A 67 -9.64 -8.36 9.40
C PHE A 67 -9.16 -7.54 10.61
N PRO A 68 -8.00 -7.91 11.20
CA PRO A 68 -7.55 -7.39 12.50
C PRO A 68 -7.16 -5.90 12.46
N THR A 69 -6.96 -5.33 11.28
CA THR A 69 -6.54 -3.94 11.10
C THR A 69 -7.69 -3.00 10.72
N ALA A 70 -8.95 -3.47 10.73
CA ALA A 70 -10.11 -2.70 10.27
C ALA A 70 -10.30 -1.35 10.99
N GLU A 71 -9.93 -1.28 12.28
CA GLU A 71 -10.04 -0.07 13.10
C GLU A 71 -8.85 0.87 12.96
N LYS A 72 -7.78 0.43 12.29
CA LYS A 72 -6.64 1.28 11.94
C LYS A 72 -7.01 2.15 10.75
N GLN A 73 -6.23 3.21 10.51
CA GLN A 73 -6.42 4.01 9.31
C GLN A 73 -6.24 3.16 8.04
N LYS A 74 -6.98 3.49 6.98
CA LYS A 74 -7.06 2.68 5.76
C LYS A 74 -5.71 2.34 5.13
N ALA A 75 -4.73 3.26 5.20
CA ALA A 75 -3.39 3.01 4.67
C ALA A 75 -2.66 1.87 5.41
N ALA A 76 -2.97 1.65 6.68
CA ALA A 76 -2.36 0.61 7.51
C ALA A 76 -2.99 -0.78 7.31
N TRP A 77 -4.08 -0.92 6.56
CA TRP A 77 -4.85 -2.17 6.51
C TRP A 77 -4.07 -3.35 5.94
N GLY A 78 -3.13 -3.11 5.03
CA GLY A 78 -2.43 -4.17 4.31
C GLY A 78 -1.66 -5.12 5.21
N ILE A 79 -1.85 -6.43 4.99
CA ILE A 79 -1.13 -7.49 5.70
C ILE A 79 0.20 -7.75 4.99
N ASN A 80 1.24 -7.02 5.39
CA ASN A 80 2.56 -7.02 4.77
C ASN A 80 3.30 -8.36 4.95
N GLU A 81 3.11 -9.02 6.09
CA GLU A 81 3.82 -10.25 6.46
C GLU A 81 2.91 -11.15 7.28
N LEU A 82 3.04 -12.46 7.10
CA LEU A 82 2.46 -13.48 7.97
C LEU A 82 3.57 -14.40 8.46
N LYS A 83 3.63 -14.65 9.77
CA LYS A 83 4.69 -15.50 10.35
C LYS A 83 4.17 -16.43 11.43
N ILE A 84 4.30 -17.74 11.23
CA ILE A 84 4.02 -18.71 12.29
C ILE A 84 5.23 -18.85 13.22
N PHE A 85 5.00 -18.63 14.51
CA PHE A 85 5.96 -18.84 15.58
C PHE A 85 5.23 -19.31 16.86
N ASN A 86 5.70 -20.39 17.50
CA ASN A 86 5.11 -20.93 18.73
C ASN A 86 3.57 -21.08 18.72
N LYS A 87 3.02 -21.69 17.65
CA LYS A 87 1.55 -21.87 17.44
C LYS A 87 0.73 -20.56 17.39
N LYS A 88 1.38 -19.45 17.06
CA LYS A 88 0.72 -18.17 16.78
C LYS A 88 1.04 -17.75 15.36
N LEU A 89 0.08 -17.15 14.67
CA LEU A 89 0.29 -16.51 13.37
C LEU A 89 0.45 -15.00 13.59
N TYR A 90 1.69 -14.52 13.64
CA TYR A 90 2.04 -13.12 13.76
C TYR A 90 1.77 -12.37 12.46
N ILE A 91 1.34 -11.12 12.59
CA ILE A 91 0.79 -10.31 11.49
C ILE A 91 1.60 -9.02 11.39
N GLY A 92 2.19 -8.79 10.23
CA GLY A 92 2.86 -7.53 9.89
C GLY A 92 1.88 -6.65 9.13
N TYR A 93 1.74 -5.39 9.55
CA TYR A 93 0.86 -4.42 8.89
C TYR A 93 1.41 -3.00 9.01
N GLY A 94 0.74 -2.02 8.40
CA GLY A 94 1.16 -0.62 8.38
C GLY A 94 1.77 -0.20 7.04
N ASP A 95 1.99 1.10 6.87
CA ASP A 95 2.59 1.69 5.68
C ASP A 95 3.55 2.82 6.10
N TYR A 96 4.85 2.52 6.03
CA TYR A 96 5.93 3.48 6.33
C TYR A 96 6.13 4.53 5.22
N GLY A 97 5.44 4.44 4.09
CA GLY A 97 5.39 5.53 3.10
C GLY A 97 4.31 6.56 3.41
N VAL A 98 3.27 6.15 4.16
CA VAL A 98 2.19 7.02 4.63
C VAL A 98 2.38 7.45 6.09
N ASN A 99 3.26 6.75 6.81
CA ASN A 99 3.58 6.94 8.22
C ASN A 99 2.35 6.65 9.09
N THR A 100 2.05 5.35 9.22
CA THR A 100 0.84 4.89 9.88
C THR A 100 0.93 4.48 11.34
N GLY A 101 2.14 4.48 11.90
CA GLY A 101 2.44 3.98 13.24
C GLY A 101 2.12 4.97 14.37
N PRO A 102 2.46 4.60 15.63
CA PRO A 102 3.11 3.34 16.04
C PRO A 102 2.23 2.11 15.74
N THR A 103 2.84 0.93 15.67
CA THR A 103 2.21 -0.29 15.13
C THR A 103 2.08 -1.37 16.20
N ASP A 104 0.91 -1.98 16.33
CA ASP A 104 0.67 -3.05 17.29
C ASP A 104 1.31 -4.37 16.81
N VAL A 105 1.81 -5.18 17.74
CA VAL A 105 2.13 -6.58 17.47
C VAL A 105 0.87 -7.41 17.66
N ILE A 106 0.25 -7.80 16.54
CA ILE A 106 -0.96 -8.62 16.51
C ILE A 106 -0.60 -10.04 16.07
N TYR A 107 -1.17 -11.04 16.72
CA TYR A 107 -1.14 -12.42 16.24
C TYR A 107 -2.53 -13.06 16.32
N TYR A 108 -2.77 -14.05 15.46
CA TYR A 108 -3.88 -14.98 15.62
C TYR A 108 -3.45 -16.17 16.46
N ASP A 109 -4.15 -16.40 17.57
CA ASP A 109 -3.97 -17.54 18.46
C ASP A 109 -4.76 -18.74 17.92
N PHE A 110 -4.08 -19.80 17.50
CA PHE A 110 -4.75 -20.96 16.90
C PHE A 110 -5.64 -21.73 17.90
N GLU A 111 -5.34 -21.67 19.20
CA GLU A 111 -6.09 -22.38 20.23
C GLU A 111 -7.35 -21.59 20.62
N LYS A 112 -7.21 -20.27 20.83
CA LYS A 112 -8.33 -19.38 21.16
C LYS A 112 -9.17 -18.99 19.94
N LYS A 113 -8.64 -19.15 18.74
CA LYS A 113 -9.22 -18.75 17.46
C LYS A 113 -9.55 -17.26 17.39
N ASP A 114 -8.67 -16.43 17.96
CA ASP A 114 -8.88 -14.98 18.08
C ASP A 114 -7.59 -14.20 17.81
N PHE A 115 -7.73 -12.93 17.46
CA PHE A 115 -6.62 -12.00 17.29
C PHE A 115 -6.29 -11.31 18.61
N ILE A 116 -5.00 -11.29 18.97
CA ILE A 116 -4.52 -10.71 20.21
C ILE A 116 -3.44 -9.69 19.89
N SER A 117 -3.61 -8.48 20.44
CA SER A 117 -2.56 -7.46 20.49
C SER A 117 -1.79 -7.61 21.80
N GLU A 118 -0.47 -7.84 21.75
CA GLU A 118 0.35 -8.08 22.95
C GLU A 118 1.43 -7.04 23.20
N PHE A 119 1.74 -6.18 22.22
CA PHE A 119 2.80 -5.17 22.32
C PHE A 119 2.59 -4.06 21.29
N ILE A 120 3.29 -2.95 21.42
CA ILE A 120 3.30 -1.85 20.43
C ILE A 120 4.76 -1.54 20.09
N VAL A 121 5.09 -1.54 18.80
CA VAL A 121 6.39 -1.09 18.29
C VAL A 121 6.31 0.38 17.91
N ASP A 122 7.38 1.12 18.16
CA ASP A 122 7.53 2.53 17.79
C ASP A 122 7.98 2.67 16.32
N GLU A 123 7.32 1.92 15.43
CA GLU A 123 7.57 1.88 13.98
C GLU A 123 6.32 2.27 13.20
N GLU A 124 6.51 2.88 12.03
CA GLU A 124 5.41 3.22 11.12
C GLU A 124 4.71 2.00 10.53
N ALA A 125 5.40 0.85 10.49
CA ALA A 125 4.87 -0.45 10.04
C ALA A 125 5.66 -1.63 10.63
N ILE A 126 5.06 -2.82 10.62
CA ILE A 126 5.76 -4.11 10.71
C ILE A 126 5.72 -4.74 9.32
N VAL A 127 6.86 -4.79 8.65
CA VAL A 127 6.96 -5.30 7.26
C VAL A 127 7.59 -6.69 7.18
N LYS A 128 8.16 -7.19 8.28
CA LYS A 128 8.93 -8.42 8.28
C LYS A 128 9.05 -8.99 9.70
N TYR A 129 8.97 -10.31 9.81
CA TYR A 129 9.38 -11.06 10.99
C TYR A 129 10.55 -11.98 10.62
N ARG A 130 11.50 -12.13 11.53
CA ARG A 130 12.63 -13.06 11.41
C ARG A 130 12.70 -13.98 12.60
N VAL A 131 13.16 -15.21 12.36
CA VAL A 131 13.52 -16.13 13.44
C VAL A 131 15.04 -16.17 13.49
N VAL A 132 15.61 -15.58 14.54
CA VAL A 132 17.06 -15.47 14.76
C VAL A 132 17.37 -16.13 16.10
N ASP A 133 18.25 -17.13 16.11
CA ASP A 133 18.58 -17.93 17.30
C ASP A 133 17.34 -18.44 18.06
N LYS A 134 16.38 -18.99 17.31
CA LYS A 134 15.10 -19.52 17.81
C LYS A 134 14.18 -18.46 18.45
N ARG A 135 14.47 -17.17 18.29
CA ARG A 135 13.63 -16.06 18.77
C ARG A 135 12.97 -15.35 17.60
N LEU A 136 11.73 -14.91 17.81
CA LEU A 136 11.06 -14.03 16.86
C LEU A 136 11.59 -12.61 17.02
N VAL A 137 11.94 -11.98 15.91
CA VAL A 137 12.55 -10.65 15.85
C VAL A 137 11.82 -9.80 14.82
N ILE A 138 11.58 -8.54 15.16
CA ILE A 138 11.10 -7.50 14.24
C ILE A 138 12.27 -6.53 14.00
N PRO A 139 12.82 -6.46 12.78
CA PRO A 139 13.67 -5.35 12.39
C PRO A 139 12.80 -4.08 12.24
N GLY A 140 13.14 -3.01 12.97
CA GLY A 140 12.39 -1.76 12.93
C GLY A 140 12.47 -1.07 11.57
N ILE A 141 11.35 -0.53 11.11
CA ILE A 141 11.26 0.19 9.84
C ILE A 141 10.55 1.53 10.06
N ASP A 142 11.33 2.60 9.89
CA ASP A 142 10.87 3.98 9.98
C ASP A 142 10.30 4.29 11.38
N ALA A 143 11.20 4.56 12.33
CA ALA A 143 10.82 4.82 13.71
C ALA A 143 9.93 6.08 13.83
N THR A 144 8.89 6.01 14.66
CA THR A 144 8.00 7.14 14.98
C THR A 144 8.65 8.15 15.95
N GLU A 145 9.72 7.72 16.60
CA GLU A 145 10.57 8.50 17.49
C GLU A 145 11.67 9.27 16.72
N ASN A 146 12.56 9.96 17.44
CA ASN A 146 13.69 10.67 16.81
C ASN A 146 14.63 9.73 16.05
N TRP A 147 14.95 10.03 14.79
CA TRP A 147 15.72 9.18 13.86
C TRP A 147 17.22 9.01 14.14
N GLN A 148 17.70 9.41 15.32
CA GLN A 148 19.08 9.19 15.76
C GLN A 148 19.39 7.70 16.02
N PHE A 149 18.38 6.86 16.26
CA PHE A 149 18.57 5.44 16.51
C PHE A 149 17.48 4.61 15.83
N GLY A 150 17.88 3.47 15.30
CA GLY A 150 17.03 2.38 14.85
C GLY A 150 16.68 1.40 15.96
N ASN A 151 15.56 0.72 15.77
CA ASN A 151 15.04 -0.24 16.73
C ASN A 151 15.14 -1.69 16.21
N ILE A 152 15.37 -2.62 17.12
CA ILE A 152 15.15 -4.06 16.96
C ILE A 152 14.23 -4.52 18.10
N TYR A 153 13.24 -5.34 17.80
CA TYR A 153 12.36 -5.92 18.81
C TYR A 153 12.54 -7.42 18.86
N VAL A 154 12.76 -7.99 20.04
CA VAL A 154 13.02 -9.41 20.24
C VAL A 154 11.99 -9.99 21.20
N LEU A 155 11.31 -11.05 20.78
CA LEU A 155 10.44 -11.82 21.66
C LEU A 155 11.31 -12.72 22.56
N ALA A 156 11.41 -12.36 23.84
CA ALA A 156 12.05 -13.14 24.88
C ALA A 156 11.00 -13.96 25.67
N ASP A 157 11.45 -14.84 26.56
CA ASP A 157 10.57 -15.68 27.40
C ASP A 157 9.67 -14.84 28.32
N THR A 158 10.09 -13.61 28.64
CA THR A 158 9.34 -12.65 29.46
C THR A 158 8.47 -11.69 28.65
N GLY A 159 8.43 -11.82 27.32
CA GLY A 159 7.72 -10.92 26.39
C GLY A 159 8.64 -10.15 25.44
N TRP A 160 8.07 -9.18 24.73
CA TRP A 160 8.80 -8.35 23.76
C TRP A 160 9.75 -7.37 24.45
N ALA A 161 10.99 -7.31 23.95
CA ALA A 161 12.01 -6.36 24.37
C ALA A 161 12.46 -5.50 23.18
N LYS A 162 12.50 -4.18 23.39
CA LYS A 162 12.98 -3.20 22.41
C LYS A 162 14.45 -2.88 22.65
N TYR A 163 15.25 -2.89 21.59
CA TYR A 163 16.65 -2.47 21.56
C TYR A 163 16.78 -1.29 20.59
N ARG A 164 16.95 -0.08 21.13
CA ARG A 164 17.14 1.15 20.36
C ARG A 164 18.62 1.51 20.32
N THR A 165 19.40 0.76 19.54
CA THR A 165 20.87 0.72 19.67
C THR A 165 21.61 0.92 18.35
N ILE A 166 20.92 0.94 17.20
CA ILE A 166 21.56 1.12 15.90
C ILE A 166 21.63 2.62 15.60
N THR A 167 22.80 3.23 15.78
CA THR A 167 22.99 4.66 15.51
C THR A 167 22.63 4.99 14.07
N ASN A 168 21.78 6.00 13.89
CA ASN A 168 21.26 6.55 12.64
C ASN A 168 20.54 5.54 11.71
N GLY A 169 20.20 4.35 12.20
CA GLY A 169 19.57 3.28 11.41
C GLY A 169 18.05 3.39 11.32
N LEU A 170 17.51 4.37 10.60
CA LEU A 170 16.05 4.56 10.50
C LEU A 170 15.32 3.35 9.90
N HIS A 171 15.91 2.72 8.89
CA HIS A 171 15.34 1.57 8.22
C HIS A 171 16.23 0.35 8.44
N ILE A 172 15.75 -0.64 9.20
CA ILE A 172 16.38 -1.95 9.28
C ILE A 172 15.62 -2.89 8.35
N CYS A 173 16.27 -3.29 7.24
CA CYS A 173 15.61 -4.04 6.18
C CYS A 173 15.60 -5.56 6.42
N ASP A 174 16.64 -6.09 7.06
CA ASP A 174 16.74 -7.53 7.35
C ASP A 174 17.69 -7.82 8.52
N ILE A 175 17.58 -9.02 9.09
CA ILE A 175 18.44 -9.52 10.16
C ILE A 175 18.66 -11.04 10.03
N VAL A 176 19.89 -11.48 10.27
CA VAL A 176 20.29 -12.90 10.22
C VAL A 176 21.29 -13.23 11.33
N SER A 177 21.32 -14.50 11.76
CA SER A 177 22.39 -15.04 12.61
C SER A 177 23.44 -15.74 11.75
N PHE A 178 24.71 -15.47 12.04
CA PHE A 178 25.84 -16.09 11.37
C PHE A 178 27.08 -16.06 12.27
N ASP A 179 27.77 -17.19 12.37
CA ASP A 179 29.02 -17.30 13.16
C ASP A 179 28.87 -16.77 14.59
N GLU A 180 27.77 -17.16 15.26
CA GLU A 180 27.41 -16.75 16.63
C GLU A 180 27.12 -15.25 16.82
N LYS A 181 27.08 -14.47 15.74
CA LYS A 181 26.74 -13.04 15.74
C LYS A 181 25.43 -12.77 15.03
N TRP A 182 24.80 -11.65 15.37
CA TRP A 182 23.68 -11.10 14.62
C TRP A 182 24.19 -10.09 13.61
N TYR A 183 23.67 -10.13 12.38
CA TYR A 183 23.96 -9.16 11.34
C TYR A 183 22.67 -8.50 10.88
N VAL A 184 22.69 -7.18 10.78
CA VAL A 184 21.58 -6.38 10.25
C VAL A 184 21.95 -5.75 8.93
N ALA A 185 20.98 -5.72 8.02
CA ALA A 185 21.04 -4.96 6.78
C ALA A 185 20.21 -3.69 6.93
N THR A 186 20.81 -2.52 6.66
CA THR A 186 20.12 -1.24 6.81
C THR A 186 19.79 -0.60 5.47
N GLY A 187 18.64 0.07 5.43
CA GLY A 187 18.24 0.90 4.31
C GLY A 187 18.94 2.25 4.33
N ASN A 188 19.08 2.87 5.51
CA ASN A 188 19.65 4.20 5.63
C ASN A 188 20.45 4.29 6.93
N LEU A 189 21.72 4.69 6.87
CA LEU A 189 22.45 5.29 7.98
C LEU A 189 22.56 6.80 7.70
N PHE A 190 21.84 7.62 8.46
CA PHE A 190 21.96 9.07 8.34
C PHE A 190 23.21 9.60 9.06
N ASP A 191 23.69 10.77 8.68
CA ASP A 191 24.50 11.60 9.58
C ASP A 191 23.82 12.96 9.67
N PHE A 192 23.46 13.39 10.87
CA PHE A 192 22.87 14.71 11.10
C PHE A 192 24.01 15.69 11.37
N GLY A 193 24.74 16.05 10.32
CA GLY A 193 25.74 17.12 10.26
C GLY A 193 25.49 18.00 9.03
N GLU A 194 25.72 19.30 9.14
CA GLU A 194 25.27 20.35 8.20
C GLU A 194 25.52 20.04 6.70
N ASP A 195 24.47 20.30 5.92
CA ASP A 195 24.38 20.49 4.46
C ASP A 195 24.45 19.32 3.46
N GLU A 196 24.77 18.05 3.80
CA GLU A 196 24.61 16.94 2.84
C GLU A 196 24.14 15.62 3.50
N MET A 197 22.90 15.19 3.19
CA MET A 197 22.32 13.93 3.69
C MET A 197 22.76 12.76 2.79
N LEU A 198 23.88 12.12 3.13
CA LEU A 198 24.26 10.84 2.52
C LEU A 198 23.38 9.72 3.07
N VAL A 199 22.87 8.87 2.18
CA VAL A 199 21.97 7.77 2.54
C VAL A 199 22.52 6.42 2.04
N PRO A 200 23.66 5.95 2.59
CA PRO A 200 24.14 4.61 2.30
C PRO A 200 23.33 3.56 3.07
N GLY A 201 23.18 2.39 2.46
CA GLY A 201 22.87 1.16 3.18
C GLY A 201 24.13 0.56 3.78
N ALA A 202 23.99 -0.13 4.91
CA ALA A 202 25.12 -0.72 5.63
C ALA A 202 24.80 -2.09 6.21
N ILE A 203 25.86 -2.76 6.67
CA ILE A 203 25.81 -3.99 7.44
C ILE A 203 26.47 -3.72 8.78
N LEU A 204 25.79 -4.10 9.86
CA LEU A 204 26.34 -4.06 11.20
C LEU A 204 26.25 -5.44 11.84
N SER A 205 27.22 -5.79 12.67
CA SER A 205 27.23 -7.03 13.45
C SER A 205 27.04 -6.75 14.95
N SER A 206 26.50 -7.71 15.68
CA SER A 206 26.34 -7.64 17.13
C SER A 206 26.73 -8.97 17.77
N ASP A 207 27.68 -8.91 18.70
CA ASP A 207 28.15 -10.03 19.52
C ASP A 207 27.31 -10.24 20.80
N ASP A 208 26.47 -9.27 21.15
CA ASP A 208 25.77 -9.19 22.44
C ASP A 208 24.24 -9.12 22.31
N ARG A 209 23.72 -9.63 21.18
CA ARG A 209 22.29 -9.73 20.84
C ARG A 209 21.58 -8.38 20.81
N ALA A 210 22.04 -7.52 19.91
CA ALA A 210 21.51 -6.18 19.62
C ALA A 210 21.73 -5.12 20.70
N LYS A 211 22.60 -5.34 21.71
CA LYS A 211 22.90 -4.30 22.71
C LYS A 211 23.93 -3.30 22.19
N SER A 212 24.90 -3.77 21.39
CA SER A 212 25.87 -2.96 20.67
C SER A 212 26.05 -3.47 19.25
N TRP A 213 26.56 -2.59 18.38
CA TRP A 213 26.73 -2.86 16.96
C TRP A 213 28.10 -2.41 16.47
N ASN A 214 28.79 -3.30 15.77
CA ASN A 214 30.03 -3.03 15.05
C ASN A 214 29.70 -2.80 13.58
N PHE A 215 30.35 -1.81 12.98
CA PHE A 215 30.20 -1.54 11.56
C PHE A 215 31.02 -2.53 10.73
N GLU A 216 30.39 -3.16 9.73
CA GLU A 216 31.01 -4.21 8.92
C GLU A 216 31.25 -3.80 7.47
N TYR A 217 30.25 -3.13 6.87
CA TYR A 217 30.27 -2.77 5.45
C TYR A 217 29.30 -1.62 5.17
N THR A 218 29.60 -0.81 4.14
CA THR A 218 28.67 0.15 3.56
C THR A 218 28.64 0.02 2.04
N THR A 219 27.45 0.24 1.48
CA THR A 219 27.27 0.49 0.05
C THR A 219 27.97 1.79 -0.39
N PRO A 220 28.16 1.99 -1.70
CA PRO A 220 28.54 3.30 -2.23
C PRO A 220 27.58 4.41 -1.77
N CYS A 221 28.04 5.65 -1.79
CA CYS A 221 27.21 6.81 -1.42
C CYS A 221 27.22 7.86 -2.54
N ASN A 222 26.06 8.45 -2.81
CA ASN A 222 25.88 9.57 -3.72
C ASN A 222 24.72 10.43 -3.21
N LYS A 223 24.89 11.76 -3.18
CA LYS A 223 23.90 12.71 -2.65
C LYS A 223 22.51 12.65 -3.30
N ASN A 224 22.41 12.16 -4.54
CA ASN A 224 21.15 12.07 -5.26
C ASN A 224 20.57 10.65 -5.27
N VAL A 225 21.29 9.66 -4.71
CA VAL A 225 20.93 8.25 -4.80
C VAL A 225 20.80 7.67 -3.40
N VAL A 226 19.68 7.00 -3.17
CA VAL A 226 19.47 6.24 -1.93
C VAL A 226 19.90 4.80 -2.18
N PHE A 227 20.96 4.38 -1.51
CA PHE A 227 21.42 2.99 -1.52
C PHE A 227 20.86 2.26 -0.30
N ARG A 228 20.56 0.97 -0.46
CA ARG A 228 20.08 0.12 0.63
C ARG A 228 20.76 -1.24 0.57
N VAL A 229 21.07 -1.82 1.72
CA VAL A 229 21.24 -3.28 1.83
C VAL A 229 19.88 -3.82 2.25
N HIS A 230 19.18 -4.48 1.33
CA HIS A 230 17.78 -4.88 1.58
C HIS A 230 17.64 -6.28 2.18
N SER A 231 18.53 -7.20 1.80
CA SER A 231 18.49 -8.57 2.26
C SER A 231 19.89 -9.07 2.58
N ILE A 232 19.98 -9.88 3.63
CA ILE A 232 21.18 -10.60 4.03
C ILE A 232 20.82 -12.05 4.32
N VAL A 233 21.59 -12.99 3.80
CA VAL A 233 21.31 -14.43 3.94
C VAL A 233 22.59 -15.20 4.21
N SER A 234 22.51 -16.18 5.11
CA SER A 234 23.57 -17.15 5.36
C SER A 234 23.40 -18.34 4.43
N TYR A 235 24.47 -18.72 3.73
CA TYR A 235 24.50 -19.87 2.84
C TYR A 235 25.91 -20.46 2.76
N LYS A 236 26.03 -21.79 2.90
CA LYS A 236 27.30 -22.54 2.84
C LYS A 236 28.47 -21.88 3.59
N GLY A 237 28.21 -21.45 4.82
CA GLY A 237 29.24 -20.87 5.70
C GLY A 237 29.71 -19.48 5.32
N LYS A 238 28.96 -18.76 4.48
CA LYS A 238 29.19 -17.35 4.10
C LYS A 238 27.93 -16.51 4.30
N LEU A 239 28.08 -15.19 4.42
CA LEU A 239 26.97 -14.24 4.32
C LEU A 239 26.94 -13.59 2.95
N TYR A 240 25.74 -13.43 2.41
CA TYR A 240 25.48 -12.75 1.14
C TYR A 240 24.57 -11.56 1.40
N ALA A 241 25.02 -10.37 1.04
CA ALA A 241 24.28 -9.13 1.22
C ALA A 241 23.92 -8.50 -0.13
N PHE A 242 22.63 -8.29 -0.34
CA PHE A 242 22.05 -7.84 -1.59
C PHE A 242 21.58 -6.40 -1.46
N SER A 243 22.14 -5.55 -2.32
CA SER A 243 21.88 -4.12 -2.34
C SER A 243 21.02 -3.71 -3.53
N HIS A 244 20.29 -2.62 -3.37
CA HIS A 244 19.65 -1.92 -4.49
C HIS A 244 19.80 -0.42 -4.26
N ALA A 245 19.53 0.36 -5.29
CA ALA A 245 19.55 1.82 -5.20
C ALA A 245 18.40 2.43 -5.98
N PHE A 246 17.97 3.62 -5.59
CA PHE A 246 16.98 4.38 -6.31
C PHE A 246 17.30 5.87 -6.34
N ILE A 247 16.78 6.54 -7.37
CA ILE A 247 16.93 7.97 -7.62
C ILE A 247 15.58 8.59 -7.94
N GLY A 248 15.35 9.79 -7.43
CA GLY A 248 14.22 10.63 -7.80
C GLY A 248 14.56 11.48 -9.02
N ILE A 249 13.93 11.22 -10.16
CA ILE A 249 14.15 12.02 -11.38
C ILE A 249 12.85 12.57 -11.95
N THR A 250 12.93 13.73 -12.61
CA THR A 250 11.79 14.35 -13.27
C THR A 250 11.41 13.58 -14.53
N LYS A 251 10.17 13.78 -15.01
CA LYS A 251 9.68 13.11 -16.22
C LYS A 251 10.48 13.47 -17.46
N GLU A 252 11.00 14.69 -17.50
CA GLU A 252 11.74 15.28 -18.61
C GLU A 252 13.11 14.61 -18.78
N GLU A 253 13.74 14.20 -17.67
CA GLU A 253 15.01 13.46 -17.62
C GLU A 253 14.87 11.99 -18.05
N ILE A 254 13.65 11.44 -18.01
CA ILE A 254 13.38 10.05 -18.42
C ILE A 254 13.25 9.99 -19.95
N PRO A 255 13.93 9.04 -20.65
CA PRO A 255 13.77 8.86 -22.09
C PRO A 255 12.31 8.55 -22.48
N LYS A 256 11.88 9.08 -23.63
CA LYS A 256 10.46 9.11 -24.03
C LYS A 256 9.84 7.71 -24.08
N GLU A 257 10.60 6.72 -24.52
CA GLU A 257 10.19 5.33 -24.65
C GLU A 257 9.81 4.67 -23.31
N TYR A 258 10.37 5.13 -22.19
CA TYR A 258 10.08 4.60 -20.85
C TYR A 258 8.96 5.35 -20.11
N ARG A 259 8.59 6.55 -20.56
CA ARG A 259 7.60 7.41 -19.86
C ARG A 259 6.21 6.77 -19.72
N GLN A 260 5.89 5.81 -20.59
CA GLN A 260 4.63 5.05 -20.55
C GLN A 260 4.59 4.00 -19.41
N TYR A 261 5.74 3.62 -18.86
CA TYR A 261 5.87 2.60 -17.82
C TYR A 261 5.96 3.18 -16.40
N LEU A 262 5.81 4.50 -16.27
CA LEU A 262 6.00 5.18 -14.99
C LEU A 262 4.88 4.86 -13.98
N GLY A 263 5.31 4.72 -12.73
CA GLY A 263 4.46 4.61 -11.55
C GLY A 263 3.82 5.96 -11.16
N LYS A 264 3.40 6.08 -9.91
CA LYS A 264 2.92 7.36 -9.37
C LYS A 264 4.10 8.27 -9.04
N PRO A 265 4.06 9.56 -9.42
CA PRO A 265 5.07 10.51 -8.98
C PRO A 265 4.87 10.89 -7.51
N TYR A 266 5.92 11.44 -6.91
CA TYR A 266 5.85 12.22 -5.69
C TYR A 266 6.21 13.68 -6.00
N ILE A 267 5.80 14.61 -5.13
CA ILE A 267 6.05 16.03 -5.33
C ILE A 267 7.22 16.46 -4.46
N GLU A 268 8.25 17.01 -5.10
CA GLU A 268 9.41 17.60 -4.45
C GLU A 268 9.65 18.97 -5.05
N ASN A 269 9.79 20.01 -4.20
CA ASN A 269 9.95 21.40 -4.62
C ASN A 269 8.90 21.94 -5.63
N GLY A 270 7.73 21.30 -5.72
CA GLY A 270 6.65 21.68 -6.64
C GLY A 270 6.68 20.96 -7.99
N GLU A 271 7.63 20.05 -8.22
CA GLU A 271 7.78 19.26 -9.44
C GLU A 271 7.43 17.78 -9.20
N GLU A 272 7.01 17.08 -10.26
CA GLU A 272 6.76 15.63 -10.22
C GLU A 272 8.06 14.84 -10.40
N HIS A 273 8.46 14.12 -9.36
CA HIS A 273 9.58 13.19 -9.39
C HIS A 273 9.09 11.75 -9.37
N TYR A 274 9.84 10.87 -10.04
CA TYR A 274 9.59 9.44 -10.13
C TYR A 274 10.75 8.69 -9.48
N ASN A 275 10.43 7.81 -8.53
CA ASN A 275 11.42 6.91 -7.94
C ASN A 275 11.78 5.81 -8.95
N ILE A 276 13.00 5.87 -9.46
CA ILE A 276 13.56 4.92 -10.40
C ILE A 276 14.57 4.04 -9.69
N ILE A 277 14.41 2.72 -9.80
CA ILE A 277 15.41 1.76 -9.34
C ILE A 277 16.59 1.79 -10.32
N ILE A 278 17.78 2.02 -9.78
CA ILE A 278 19.03 2.02 -10.55
C ILE A 278 19.39 0.57 -10.84
N ASN A 279 19.55 0.26 -12.13
CA ASN A 279 20.10 -1.02 -12.55
C ASN A 279 21.62 -1.08 -12.30
N ASP A 280 22.12 -2.25 -11.93
CA ASP A 280 23.54 -2.51 -11.64
C ASP A 280 24.06 -1.56 -10.55
N ALA A 281 23.28 -1.43 -9.47
CA ALA A 281 23.43 -0.38 -8.45
C ALA A 281 24.83 -0.25 -7.86
N ILE A 282 25.56 -1.37 -7.68
CA ILE A 282 26.91 -1.39 -7.13
C ILE A 282 28.00 -1.66 -8.19
N GLY A 283 27.67 -1.47 -9.47
CA GLY A 283 28.56 -1.71 -10.61
C GLY A 283 28.44 -3.13 -11.15
N SER A 284 29.57 -3.72 -11.57
CA SER A 284 29.63 -5.10 -12.11
C SER A 284 29.26 -6.23 -11.13
N PRO A 285 29.43 -6.10 -9.80
CA PRO A 285 28.96 -7.10 -8.84
C PRO A 285 27.46 -6.98 -8.55
N ASP A 286 26.80 -8.09 -8.21
CA ASP A 286 25.38 -8.10 -7.81
C ASP A 286 25.18 -8.29 -6.30
N VAL A 287 26.23 -8.75 -5.61
CA VAL A 287 26.20 -9.11 -4.20
C VAL A 287 27.57 -8.85 -3.55
N VAL A 288 27.58 -8.59 -2.25
CA VAL A 288 28.80 -8.60 -1.44
C VAL A 288 28.75 -9.77 -0.47
N VAL A 289 29.85 -10.52 -0.39
CA VAL A 289 29.93 -11.79 0.32
C VAL A 289 30.98 -11.72 1.43
N TYR A 290 30.63 -12.17 2.62
CA TYR A 290 31.56 -12.32 3.74
C TYR A 290 31.94 -13.78 3.94
N ASP A 291 33.24 -14.06 3.93
CA ASP A 291 33.82 -15.40 4.09
C ASP A 291 34.40 -15.65 5.50
N LYS A 292 33.98 -14.86 6.49
CA LYS A 292 34.54 -14.79 7.86
C LYS A 292 35.87 -14.05 7.99
N ILE A 293 36.45 -13.59 6.87
CA ILE A 293 37.70 -12.83 6.87
C ILE A 293 37.46 -11.43 6.31
N LEU A 294 36.85 -11.32 5.12
CA LEU A 294 36.49 -10.02 4.56
C LEU A 294 35.26 -10.05 3.66
N TRP A 295 34.66 -8.87 3.51
CA TRP A 295 33.60 -8.62 2.53
C TRP A 295 34.20 -8.44 1.13
N ARG A 296 33.71 -9.21 0.16
CA ARG A 296 34.19 -9.18 -1.24
C ARG A 296 33.01 -9.08 -2.21
N PRO A 297 33.11 -8.26 -3.27
CA PRO A 297 32.13 -8.27 -4.34
C PRO A 297 32.13 -9.61 -5.07
N LEU A 298 30.94 -10.08 -5.46
CA LEU A 298 30.75 -11.25 -6.30
C LEU A 298 29.65 -10.95 -7.33
N ASN A 299 29.86 -11.40 -8.56
CA ASN A 299 28.83 -11.41 -9.58
C ASN A 299 28.21 -12.82 -9.60
N LEU A 300 26.90 -12.89 -9.36
CA LEU A 300 26.15 -14.14 -9.39
C LEU A 300 25.24 -14.21 -10.62
N ILE A 301 24.86 -13.07 -11.19
CA ILE A 301 23.83 -12.97 -12.22
C ILE A 301 24.48 -12.55 -13.55
N SER A 302 24.30 -13.38 -14.57
CA SER A 302 24.82 -13.11 -15.90
C SER A 302 23.97 -12.12 -16.72
N GLU A 303 22.72 -11.89 -16.32
CA GLU A 303 21.79 -10.98 -17.02
C GLU A 303 22.15 -9.51 -16.72
N PRO A 304 22.18 -8.62 -17.72
CA PRO A 304 22.49 -7.21 -17.50
C PRO A 304 21.29 -6.40 -16.98
N ASN A 305 21.56 -5.22 -16.42
CA ASN A 305 20.57 -4.28 -15.90
C ASN A 305 19.79 -4.82 -14.69
N VAL A 306 20.48 -5.46 -13.75
CA VAL A 306 19.86 -6.01 -12.54
C VAL A 306 19.40 -4.88 -11.64
N CYS A 307 18.10 -4.82 -11.33
CA CYS A 307 17.51 -3.79 -10.46
C CYS A 307 17.31 -4.28 -9.03
N TRP A 308 16.93 -5.55 -8.86
CA TRP A 308 16.57 -6.10 -7.55
C TRP A 308 16.80 -7.60 -7.50
N ILE A 309 17.33 -8.09 -6.37
CA ILE A 309 17.49 -9.51 -6.09
C ILE A 309 16.83 -9.82 -4.75
N ASN A 310 15.92 -10.78 -4.74
CA ASN A 310 15.31 -11.33 -3.54
C ASN A 310 15.83 -12.77 -3.30
N PRO A 311 16.76 -12.96 -2.35
CA PRO A 311 17.39 -14.26 -2.10
C PRO A 311 16.63 -15.12 -1.09
N PHE A 312 16.70 -16.44 -1.24
CA PHE A 312 16.26 -17.40 -0.22
C PHE A 312 16.96 -18.75 -0.38
N VAL A 313 17.10 -19.51 0.70
CA VAL A 313 17.74 -20.83 0.68
C VAL A 313 16.68 -21.93 0.65
N PHE A 314 16.81 -22.85 -0.29
CA PHE A 314 15.96 -24.05 -0.36
C PHE A 314 16.78 -25.25 -0.82
N LYS A 315 16.68 -26.39 -0.11
CA LYS A 315 17.38 -27.65 -0.42
C LYS A 315 18.88 -27.47 -0.72
N ASP A 316 19.59 -26.80 0.20
CA ASP A 316 21.03 -26.49 0.10
C ASP A 316 21.42 -25.74 -1.19
N LYS A 317 20.50 -24.89 -1.68
CA LYS A 317 20.74 -24.01 -2.82
C LYS A 317 20.30 -22.60 -2.48
N LEU A 318 21.07 -21.61 -2.93
CA LEU A 318 20.67 -20.21 -2.86
C LEU A 318 19.87 -19.87 -4.12
N ILE A 319 18.59 -19.58 -3.93
CA ILE A 319 17.68 -19.19 -5.00
C ILE A 319 17.59 -17.66 -5.04
N LEU A 320 17.64 -17.09 -6.24
CA LEU A 320 17.70 -15.65 -6.46
C LEU A 320 16.56 -15.25 -7.41
N SER A 321 15.54 -14.59 -6.89
CA SER A 321 14.52 -13.96 -7.75
C SER A 321 15.03 -12.59 -8.17
N VAL A 322 15.23 -12.43 -9.47
CA VAL A 322 15.87 -11.26 -10.08
C VAL A 322 14.83 -10.46 -10.86
N VAL A 323 14.89 -9.15 -10.70
CA VAL A 323 14.20 -8.16 -11.53
C VAL A 323 15.25 -7.36 -12.26
N SER A 324 15.14 -7.28 -13.58
CA SER A 324 16.05 -6.51 -14.43
C SER A 324 15.28 -5.57 -15.35
N GLY A 325 15.91 -4.48 -15.77
CA GLY A 325 15.30 -3.51 -16.67
C GLY A 325 15.94 -2.14 -16.63
N LYS A 326 15.39 -1.21 -17.42
CA LYS A 326 15.82 0.20 -17.45
C LYS A 326 14.68 1.10 -17.04
N TYR A 327 14.97 2.11 -16.22
CA TYR A 327 13.97 3.05 -15.69
C TYR A 327 12.81 2.33 -14.99
N VAL A 328 13.14 1.30 -14.20
CA VAL A 328 12.16 0.49 -13.48
C VAL A 328 11.56 1.31 -12.33
N THR A 329 10.24 1.38 -12.28
CA THR A 329 9.49 2.02 -11.16
C THR A 329 8.83 0.95 -10.30
N SER A 330 7.97 1.35 -9.34
CA SER A 330 7.22 0.40 -8.51
C SER A 330 6.37 -0.58 -9.34
N ILE A 331 6.86 -1.82 -9.51
CA ILE A 331 6.18 -2.89 -10.25
C ILE A 331 4.82 -3.22 -9.62
N ASN A 332 4.75 -3.25 -8.29
CA ASN A 332 3.50 -3.47 -7.56
C ASN A 332 2.42 -2.44 -7.94
N SER A 333 2.79 -1.15 -8.00
CA SER A 333 1.84 -0.09 -8.40
C SER A 333 1.39 -0.27 -9.85
N TYR A 334 2.27 -0.75 -10.73
CA TYR A 334 1.94 -0.98 -12.13
C TYR A 334 1.01 -2.19 -12.31
N ILE A 335 1.32 -3.34 -11.68
CA ILE A 335 0.45 -4.54 -11.70
C ILE A 335 -0.94 -4.21 -11.15
N SER A 336 -1.01 -3.41 -10.07
CA SER A 336 -2.29 -2.99 -9.48
C SER A 336 -3.19 -2.22 -10.46
N ARG A 337 -2.58 -1.45 -11.37
CA ARG A 337 -3.27 -0.59 -12.35
C ARG A 337 -3.56 -1.32 -13.66
N GLU A 338 -2.55 -2.00 -14.19
CA GLU A 338 -2.55 -2.55 -15.56
C GLU A 338 -2.83 -4.06 -15.61
N ARG A 339 -2.78 -4.75 -14.46
CA ARG A 339 -2.91 -6.21 -14.35
C ARG A 339 -1.92 -6.97 -15.24
N LYS A 340 -0.71 -6.43 -15.40
CA LYS A 340 0.44 -7.01 -16.09
C LYS A 340 1.71 -6.32 -15.60
N ILE A 341 2.88 -6.87 -15.89
CA ILE A 341 4.16 -6.19 -15.65
C ILE A 341 4.50 -5.17 -16.77
N PRO A 342 5.31 -4.13 -16.47
CA PRO A 342 5.84 -3.23 -17.50
C PRO A 342 6.69 -3.97 -18.54
N GLN A 343 6.64 -3.56 -19.80
CA GLN A 343 7.41 -4.22 -20.88
C GLN A 343 8.93 -3.95 -20.80
N ASN A 344 9.35 -2.92 -20.06
CA ASN A 344 10.76 -2.61 -19.81
C ASN A 344 11.35 -3.38 -18.61
N VAL A 345 10.62 -4.37 -18.08
CA VAL A 345 11.01 -5.20 -16.94
C VAL A 345 11.03 -6.66 -17.36
N SER A 346 12.11 -7.36 -17.01
CA SER A 346 12.22 -8.82 -17.03
C SER A 346 12.33 -9.36 -15.61
N THR A 347 11.91 -10.61 -15.43
CA THR A 347 12.08 -11.34 -14.17
C THR A 347 12.64 -12.72 -14.44
N SER A 348 13.61 -13.14 -13.62
CA SER A 348 14.34 -14.39 -13.80
C SER A 348 14.57 -15.05 -12.44
N LEU A 349 14.52 -16.38 -12.38
CA LEU A 349 14.79 -17.14 -11.15
C LEU A 349 16.08 -17.93 -11.32
N TYR A 350 17.08 -17.68 -10.48
CA TYR A 350 18.38 -18.35 -10.55
C TYR A 350 18.60 -19.27 -9.35
N VAL A 351 19.44 -20.28 -9.57
CA VAL A 351 19.90 -21.23 -8.55
C VAL A 351 21.41 -21.16 -8.49
N PHE A 352 21.95 -20.87 -7.32
CA PHE A 352 23.38 -20.90 -7.02
C PHE A 352 23.68 -22.07 -6.06
N ASP A 353 24.55 -22.98 -6.48
CA ASP A 353 24.90 -24.18 -5.71
C ASP A 353 26.13 -24.01 -4.80
N GLY A 354 26.73 -22.81 -4.77
CA GLY A 354 27.96 -22.52 -4.04
C GLY A 354 29.16 -22.29 -4.95
N GLU A 355 29.09 -22.76 -6.20
CA GLU A 355 30.13 -22.61 -7.20
C GLU A 355 29.58 -22.03 -8.51
N HIS A 356 28.44 -22.55 -8.96
CA HIS A 356 27.83 -22.21 -10.25
C HIS A 356 26.43 -21.62 -10.06
N THR A 357 26.14 -20.58 -10.83
CA THR A 357 24.78 -20.04 -10.95
C THR A 357 24.17 -20.50 -12.27
N ARG A 358 22.92 -20.98 -12.22
CA ARG A 358 22.15 -21.36 -13.40
C ARG A 358 20.73 -20.83 -13.34
N LEU A 359 20.13 -20.56 -14.50
CA LEU A 359 18.73 -20.19 -14.61
C LEU A 359 17.84 -21.39 -14.26
N LEU A 360 16.81 -21.16 -13.45
CA LEU A 360 15.73 -22.12 -13.19
C LEU A 360 14.62 -21.90 -14.24
N PRO A 361 14.26 -22.92 -15.03
CA PRO A 361 13.13 -22.81 -15.96
C PRO A 361 11.81 -22.81 -15.17
N PHE A 362 11.41 -21.63 -14.72
CA PHE A 362 10.18 -21.39 -13.98
C PHE A 362 9.49 -20.14 -14.53
N GLU A 363 8.28 -20.31 -15.05
CA GLU A 363 7.57 -19.24 -15.75
C GLU A 363 6.66 -18.46 -14.80
N TYR A 364 6.96 -17.18 -14.61
CA TYR A 364 6.20 -16.23 -13.79
C TYR A 364 6.43 -14.80 -14.30
N GLU A 365 5.56 -13.85 -13.96
CA GLU A 365 5.75 -12.42 -14.29
C GLU A 365 6.26 -11.63 -13.08
N PHE A 366 5.80 -11.95 -11.87
CA PHE A 366 6.24 -11.29 -10.66
C PHE A 366 6.14 -12.22 -9.47
N LEU A 367 7.15 -12.18 -8.59
CA LEU A 367 7.20 -12.98 -7.38
C LEU A 367 7.00 -12.05 -6.19
N LYS A 368 5.92 -12.31 -5.45
CA LYS A 368 5.42 -11.40 -4.41
C LYS A 368 5.91 -11.78 -3.02
N ASP A 369 5.86 -13.07 -2.69
CA ASP A 369 6.24 -13.58 -1.38
C ASP A 369 6.70 -15.04 -1.46
N ILE A 370 7.47 -15.50 -0.46
CA ILE A 370 8.16 -16.79 -0.41
C ILE A 370 8.01 -17.42 0.97
N ILE A 371 7.64 -18.70 1.01
CA ILE A 371 7.74 -19.52 2.22
C ILE A 371 8.64 -20.70 1.94
N VAL A 372 9.63 -20.90 2.80
CA VAL A 372 10.36 -22.16 2.94
C VAL A 372 9.91 -22.81 4.24
N LYS A 373 9.20 -23.94 4.13
CA LYS A 373 8.69 -24.69 5.28
C LYS A 373 8.91 -26.18 5.07
N GLU A 374 9.56 -26.81 6.05
CA GLU A 374 9.88 -28.24 6.01
C GLU A 374 10.70 -28.58 4.76
N ASP A 375 10.18 -29.42 3.88
CA ASP A 375 10.77 -29.82 2.61
C ASP A 375 10.13 -29.13 1.40
N LYS A 376 9.26 -28.15 1.62
CA LYS A 376 8.46 -27.46 0.60
C LYS A 376 8.84 -25.99 0.44
N LEU A 377 8.72 -25.53 -0.80
CA LEU A 377 8.81 -24.14 -1.20
C LEU A 377 7.46 -23.69 -1.74
N PHE A 378 6.95 -22.57 -1.23
CA PHE A 378 5.76 -21.90 -1.75
C PHE A 378 6.13 -20.52 -2.27
N LEU A 379 5.70 -20.20 -3.49
CA LEU A 379 5.92 -18.91 -4.14
C LEU A 379 4.58 -18.27 -4.44
N LEU A 380 4.27 -17.12 -3.83
CA LEU A 380 3.15 -16.29 -4.27
C LEU A 380 3.57 -15.56 -5.55
N ILE A 381 3.02 -15.96 -6.69
CA ILE A 381 3.38 -15.43 -8.00
C ILE A 381 2.20 -14.78 -8.70
N PHE A 382 2.52 -13.85 -9.59
CA PHE A 382 1.62 -13.31 -10.59
C PHE A 382 2.03 -13.83 -11.97
N LYS A 383 1.06 -14.33 -12.72
CA LYS A 383 1.23 -14.87 -14.08
C LYS A 383 -0.11 -14.82 -14.80
N ASN A 384 -0.13 -14.49 -16.10
CA ASN A 384 -1.35 -14.53 -16.91
C ASN A 384 -2.50 -13.70 -16.30
N LYS A 385 -2.18 -12.52 -15.76
CA LYS A 385 -3.10 -11.60 -15.08
C LYS A 385 -3.74 -12.13 -13.79
N GLN A 386 -3.22 -13.23 -13.25
CA GLN A 386 -3.79 -13.99 -12.15
C GLN A 386 -2.72 -14.28 -11.09
N TYR A 387 -3.13 -14.33 -9.82
CA TYR A 387 -2.26 -14.78 -8.73
C TYR A 387 -2.38 -16.28 -8.51
N PHE A 388 -1.23 -16.91 -8.29
CA PHE A 388 -1.10 -18.31 -7.92
C PHE A 388 -0.17 -18.44 -6.72
N ILE A 389 -0.32 -19.52 -5.97
CA ILE A 389 0.71 -20.01 -5.07
C ILE A 389 1.31 -21.25 -5.73
N ALA A 390 2.58 -21.19 -6.11
CA ALA A 390 3.29 -22.31 -6.70
C ALA A 390 4.02 -23.09 -5.59
N GLU A 391 3.79 -24.40 -5.50
CA GLU A 391 4.44 -25.30 -4.55
C GLU A 391 5.40 -26.24 -5.27
N THR A 392 6.57 -26.48 -4.66
CA THR A 392 7.51 -27.51 -5.11
C THR A 392 8.28 -28.13 -3.93
N GLN A 393 8.78 -29.35 -4.13
CA GLN A 393 9.69 -30.04 -3.21
C GLN A 393 11.10 -30.22 -3.79
N ASP A 394 11.29 -30.01 -5.09
CA ASP A 394 12.50 -30.39 -5.83
C ASP A 394 12.97 -29.35 -6.87
N LEU A 395 12.25 -28.23 -7.00
CA LEU A 395 12.46 -27.17 -8.00
C LEU A 395 12.22 -27.60 -9.46
N GLN A 396 11.63 -28.78 -9.67
CA GLN A 396 11.37 -29.35 -11.00
C GLN A 396 9.87 -29.55 -11.20
N ASN A 397 9.23 -30.19 -10.23
CA ASN A 397 7.80 -30.47 -10.23
C ASN A 397 7.07 -29.38 -9.46
N TRP A 398 6.11 -28.75 -10.13
CA TRP A 398 5.35 -27.63 -9.59
C TRP A 398 3.86 -27.95 -9.53
N ARG A 399 3.24 -27.57 -8.42
CA ARG A 399 1.79 -27.55 -8.23
C ARG A 399 1.33 -26.11 -8.10
N TYR A 400 0.20 -25.76 -8.70
CA TYR A 400 -0.31 -24.39 -8.69
C TYR A 400 -1.64 -24.29 -7.96
N TYR A 401 -1.74 -23.37 -7.02
CA TYR A 401 -2.98 -22.99 -6.35
C TYR A 401 -3.48 -21.66 -6.90
N ALA A 402 -4.49 -21.69 -7.75
CA ALA A 402 -5.13 -20.49 -8.28
C ALA A 402 -5.93 -19.78 -7.19
N LEU A 403 -5.74 -18.46 -7.07
CA LEU A 403 -6.53 -17.61 -6.18
C LEU A 403 -7.79 -17.09 -6.90
N PRO A 404 -8.91 -16.84 -6.21
CA PRO A 404 -10.09 -16.25 -6.86
C PRO A 404 -9.78 -14.88 -7.47
N GLN A 405 -10.36 -14.56 -8.64
CA GLN A 405 -10.09 -13.30 -9.37
C GLN A 405 -10.48 -12.03 -8.58
N GLY A 406 -11.45 -12.16 -7.67
CA GLY A 406 -11.87 -11.10 -6.75
C GLY A 406 -10.74 -10.62 -5.83
N LEU A 407 -9.75 -11.47 -5.54
CA LEU A 407 -8.60 -11.13 -4.70
C LEU A 407 -7.60 -10.28 -5.48
N LYS A 408 -7.66 -8.96 -5.32
CA LYS A 408 -6.90 -8.01 -6.16
C LYS A 408 -5.44 -7.81 -5.75
N LYS A 409 -5.11 -7.98 -4.47
CA LYS A 409 -3.81 -7.57 -3.91
C LYS A 409 -3.36 -8.50 -2.77
N PRO A 410 -3.09 -9.79 -3.03
CA PRO A 410 -2.40 -10.62 -2.05
C PRO A 410 -1.00 -10.05 -1.81
N LEU A 411 -0.59 -10.01 -0.55
CA LEU A 411 0.65 -9.39 -0.10
C LEU A 411 1.62 -10.39 0.50
N SER A 412 1.12 -11.31 1.32
CA SER A 412 1.91 -12.28 2.06
C SER A 412 1.21 -13.64 2.12
N ILE A 413 1.98 -14.70 2.37
CA ILE A 413 1.49 -16.06 2.58
C ILE A 413 2.18 -16.69 3.80
N GLU A 414 1.53 -17.66 4.44
CA GLU A 414 2.16 -18.53 5.45
C GLU A 414 1.53 -19.93 5.45
N TYR A 415 2.23 -20.96 5.93
CA TYR A 415 1.77 -22.36 5.89
C TYR A 415 1.92 -23.04 7.26
N ASP A 416 0.82 -23.60 7.77
CA ASP A 416 0.77 -24.28 9.07
C ASP A 416 1.01 -25.80 9.01
N GLY A 417 1.36 -26.35 7.84
CA GLY A 417 1.45 -27.79 7.61
C GLY A 417 0.16 -28.41 7.03
N LYS A 418 -0.96 -27.68 7.03
CA LYS A 418 -2.25 -28.14 6.51
C LYS A 418 -2.88 -27.15 5.53
N SER A 419 -2.88 -25.88 5.89
CA SER A 419 -3.53 -24.78 5.18
C SER A 419 -2.56 -23.66 4.89
N ILE A 420 -2.79 -22.99 3.77
CA ILE A 420 -2.09 -21.78 3.37
C ILE A 420 -2.93 -20.58 3.82
N TYR A 421 -2.27 -19.66 4.50
CA TYR A 421 -2.80 -18.36 4.91
C TYR A 421 -2.36 -17.32 3.90
N ILE A 422 -3.23 -16.36 3.58
CA ILE A 422 -2.99 -15.33 2.57
C ILE A 422 -3.38 -13.98 3.17
N GLY A 423 -2.38 -13.13 3.38
CA GLY A 423 -2.56 -11.76 3.83
C GLY A 423 -2.88 -10.85 2.65
N MET A 424 -3.96 -10.07 2.77
CA MET A 424 -4.43 -9.20 1.70
C MET A 424 -4.12 -7.73 1.96
N GLY A 425 -3.98 -6.96 0.87
CA GLY A 425 -3.82 -5.52 0.92
C GLY A 425 -5.06 -4.74 1.34
N ASP A 426 -6.22 -5.41 1.47
CA ASP A 426 -7.44 -4.86 2.05
C ASP A 426 -7.63 -5.26 3.53
N GLY A 427 -6.68 -6.01 4.09
CA GLY A 427 -6.62 -6.40 5.50
C GLY A 427 -7.27 -7.74 5.85
N ASN A 428 -7.96 -8.41 4.92
CA ASN A 428 -8.42 -9.78 5.16
C ASN A 428 -7.23 -10.76 5.23
N ILE A 429 -7.36 -11.78 6.08
CA ILE A 429 -6.46 -12.94 6.10
C ILE A 429 -7.26 -14.18 5.74
N PHE A 430 -7.03 -14.72 4.54
CA PHE A 430 -7.72 -15.93 4.07
C PHE A 430 -6.97 -17.19 4.48
N LYS A 431 -7.71 -18.23 4.87
CA LYS A 431 -7.22 -19.59 5.08
C LYS A 431 -7.74 -20.49 3.96
N SER A 432 -6.85 -21.29 3.37
CA SER A 432 -7.25 -22.35 2.43
C SER A 432 -7.95 -23.50 3.17
N THR A 433 -9.02 -24.03 2.58
CA THR A 433 -9.86 -25.06 3.19
C THR A 433 -9.94 -26.30 2.31
N GLU A 434 -10.59 -26.16 1.16
CA GLU A 434 -10.79 -27.24 0.19
C GLU A 434 -10.02 -26.93 -1.10
N LEU A 435 -9.56 -27.99 -1.76
CA LEU A 435 -8.90 -27.91 -3.05
C LEU A 435 -9.75 -28.61 -4.10
N LYS A 436 -10.02 -27.91 -5.20
CA LYS A 436 -10.68 -28.45 -6.37
C LYS A 436 -9.70 -28.41 -7.54
N GLN A 437 -9.34 -29.56 -8.09
CA GLN A 437 -8.52 -29.59 -9.29
C GLN A 437 -9.32 -28.99 -10.46
N ILE A 438 -8.67 -28.12 -11.23
CA ILE A 438 -9.23 -27.50 -12.42
C ILE A 438 -8.34 -27.81 -13.63
N THR A 439 -8.96 -27.88 -14.80
CA THR A 439 -8.28 -28.15 -16.07
C THR A 439 -8.18 -26.91 -16.96
N ASP A 440 -8.91 -25.84 -16.64
CA ASP A 440 -8.94 -24.58 -17.37
C ASP A 440 -9.07 -23.39 -16.41
N LEU A 441 -8.27 -22.36 -16.62
CA LEU A 441 -8.31 -21.09 -15.88
C LEU A 441 -9.64 -20.34 -16.04
N SER A 442 -10.40 -20.59 -17.10
CA SER A 442 -11.75 -20.05 -17.26
C SER A 442 -12.70 -20.47 -16.13
N GLN A 443 -12.44 -21.62 -15.49
CA GLN A 443 -13.20 -22.13 -14.35
C GLN A 443 -13.02 -21.29 -13.08
N ILE A 444 -12.02 -20.40 -13.01
CA ILE A 444 -11.82 -19.49 -11.86
C ILE A 444 -12.86 -18.35 -11.87
N LYS A 445 -13.43 -18.03 -13.03
CA LYS A 445 -14.34 -16.90 -13.18
C LYS A 445 -15.61 -17.11 -12.34
N GLY A 446 -15.96 -16.11 -11.53
CA GLY A 446 -17.13 -16.16 -10.65
C GLY A 446 -16.92 -16.87 -9.31
N TYR A 447 -15.73 -17.43 -9.06
CA TYR A 447 -15.38 -17.88 -7.72
C TYR A 447 -15.06 -16.70 -6.82
N GLU A 448 -15.57 -16.80 -5.60
CA GLU A 448 -15.45 -15.79 -4.56
C GLU A 448 -15.05 -16.47 -3.23
N PRO A 449 -14.47 -15.75 -2.27
CA PRO A 449 -14.23 -16.32 -0.96
C PRO A 449 -15.56 -16.63 -0.26
N ILE A 450 -15.63 -17.78 0.41
CA ILE A 450 -16.86 -18.18 1.14
C ILE A 450 -17.10 -17.36 2.39
N LYS A 451 -16.05 -16.77 2.97
CA LYS A 451 -16.14 -15.90 4.14
C LYS A 451 -15.21 -14.73 3.98
N PHE A 452 -15.68 -13.53 4.24
CA PHE A 452 -14.84 -12.34 4.29
C PHE A 452 -15.35 -11.32 5.31
N PHE A 453 -14.50 -10.36 5.62
CA PHE A 453 -14.83 -9.20 6.42
C PHE A 453 -14.66 -7.93 5.57
N GLY A 454 -15.48 -6.93 5.83
CA GLY A 454 -15.41 -5.63 5.18
C GLY A 454 -15.52 -4.51 6.20
N ALA A 455 -14.92 -3.36 5.87
CA ALA A 455 -15.01 -2.17 6.69
C ALA A 455 -15.12 -0.92 5.81
N ALA A 456 -15.94 0.06 6.20
CA ALA A 456 -16.08 1.29 5.43
C ALA A 456 -16.58 2.45 6.28
N GLU A 457 -15.93 3.60 6.17
CA GLU A 457 -16.46 4.88 6.68
C GLU A 457 -17.24 5.65 5.62
N LEU A 458 -16.98 5.34 4.34
CA LEU A 458 -17.50 6.06 3.19
C LEU A 458 -18.08 5.08 2.15
N PRO A 459 -19.14 5.48 1.40
CA PRO A 459 -19.71 4.67 0.33
C PRO A 459 -18.70 4.14 -0.70
N ARG A 460 -17.73 4.97 -1.09
CA ARG A 460 -16.67 4.57 -2.04
C ARG A 460 -15.82 3.39 -1.59
N ASP A 461 -15.80 3.12 -0.29
CA ASP A 461 -15.05 2.04 0.34
C ASP A 461 -15.94 0.86 0.75
N GLY A 462 -17.26 0.95 0.50
CA GLY A 462 -18.26 -0.01 0.98
C GLY A 462 -18.34 -1.32 0.21
N LYS A 463 -17.74 -1.45 -0.99
CA LYS A 463 -17.80 -2.68 -1.78
C LYS A 463 -16.71 -3.68 -1.35
N TRP A 464 -17.13 -4.87 -0.96
CA TRP A 464 -16.27 -5.96 -0.48
C TRP A 464 -16.70 -7.28 -1.13
N TYR A 465 -15.86 -7.85 -2.00
CA TYR A 465 -16.12 -9.13 -2.68
C TYR A 465 -17.55 -9.19 -3.24
N TRP A 466 -18.39 -10.06 -2.68
CA TRP A 466 -19.78 -10.26 -3.06
C TRP A 466 -20.80 -9.49 -2.19
N ALA A 467 -20.40 -8.46 -1.45
CA ALA A 467 -21.31 -7.53 -0.78
C ALA A 467 -20.90 -6.06 -0.96
N ALA A 468 -21.84 -5.16 -0.67
CA ALA A 468 -21.56 -3.74 -0.56
C ALA A 468 -22.36 -3.09 0.57
N ILE A 469 -21.69 -2.35 1.44
CA ILE A 469 -22.32 -1.47 2.42
C ILE A 469 -22.87 -0.26 1.66
N THR A 470 -24.19 -0.07 1.72
CA THR A 470 -24.91 0.98 0.99
C THR A 470 -25.59 1.99 1.91
N GLY A 471 -25.62 1.74 3.22
CA GLY A 471 -26.17 2.65 4.23
C GLY A 471 -25.53 2.44 5.59
N TRP A 472 -25.37 3.53 6.33
CA TRP A 472 -24.80 3.58 7.68
C TRP A 472 -25.89 3.95 8.68
N ILE A 473 -25.77 3.48 9.92
CA ILE A 473 -26.59 3.98 11.03
C ILE A 473 -26.07 5.36 11.44
N ASN A 474 -24.77 5.48 11.64
CA ASN A 474 -24.04 6.71 11.92
C ASN A 474 -23.04 6.98 10.80
N TRP A 475 -23.38 7.92 9.93
CA TRP A 475 -22.56 8.29 8.78
C TRP A 475 -21.19 8.85 9.18
N GLY A 476 -20.15 8.49 8.43
CA GLY A 476 -18.78 8.94 8.69
C GLY A 476 -18.10 8.21 9.86
N LYS A 477 -18.79 7.28 10.53
CA LYS A 477 -18.19 6.32 11.47
C LYS A 477 -17.93 5.00 10.75
N LEU A 478 -16.95 4.25 11.25
CA LEU A 478 -16.60 2.95 10.68
C LEU A 478 -17.81 2.01 10.75
N ALA A 479 -18.17 1.43 9.62
CA ALA A 479 -19.07 0.29 9.55
C ALA A 479 -18.25 -0.97 9.30
N LYS A 480 -18.66 -2.09 9.92
CA LYS A 480 -18.02 -3.40 9.74
C LYS A 480 -19.07 -4.42 9.33
N ILE A 481 -18.70 -5.31 8.41
CA ILE A 481 -19.53 -6.41 7.94
C ILE A 481 -18.70 -7.70 7.94
N SER A 482 -19.30 -8.81 8.32
CA SER A 482 -18.77 -10.14 7.97
C SER A 482 -19.83 -10.88 7.18
N CYS A 483 -19.42 -11.54 6.10
CA CYS A 483 -20.32 -12.32 5.27
C CYS A 483 -19.76 -13.74 5.12
N GLU A 484 -20.62 -14.75 5.22
CA GLU A 484 -20.26 -16.16 5.09
C GLU A 484 -21.33 -16.95 4.32
N VAL A 485 -20.89 -17.78 3.36
CA VAL A 485 -21.75 -18.79 2.71
C VAL A 485 -21.53 -20.12 3.43
N LYS A 486 -22.62 -20.68 3.96
CA LYS A 486 -22.65 -21.96 4.66
C LYS A 486 -23.40 -23.02 3.81
N PRO A 487 -23.17 -24.32 4.08
CA PRO A 487 -23.90 -25.39 3.41
C PRO A 487 -25.42 -25.21 3.51
N GLY A 488 -26.14 -25.58 2.44
CA GLY A 488 -27.61 -25.47 2.38
C GLY A 488 -28.11 -24.09 1.92
N ASN A 489 -27.35 -23.38 1.09
CA ASN A 489 -27.68 -22.05 0.56
C ASN A 489 -27.90 -20.98 1.65
N ILE A 490 -27.16 -21.08 2.76
CA ILE A 490 -27.28 -20.14 3.86
C ILE A 490 -26.22 -19.04 3.68
N ILE A 491 -26.66 -17.79 3.62
CA ILE A 491 -25.82 -16.60 3.66
C ILE A 491 -25.97 -15.98 5.06
N ASP A 492 -24.90 -16.00 5.84
CA ASP A 492 -24.85 -15.40 7.17
C ASP A 492 -24.10 -14.08 7.13
N ILE A 493 -24.71 -13.04 7.70
CA ILE A 493 -24.15 -11.70 7.80
C ILE A 493 -24.18 -11.22 9.24
N THR A 494 -23.09 -10.58 9.66
CA THR A 494 -23.03 -9.79 10.89
C THR A 494 -22.71 -8.36 10.52
N THR A 495 -23.38 -7.42 11.17
CA THR A 495 -23.28 -5.99 10.88
C THR A 495 -22.92 -5.17 12.10
N ASP A 496 -22.18 -4.09 11.88
CA ASP A 496 -21.90 -3.05 12.87
C ASP A 496 -21.98 -1.70 12.17
N ASN A 497 -22.82 -0.80 12.69
CA ASN A 497 -23.09 0.53 12.14
C ASN A 497 -23.64 0.54 10.69
N ILE A 498 -24.37 -0.49 10.27
CA ILE A 498 -24.91 -0.62 8.90
C ILE A 498 -26.44 -0.55 8.89
N SER A 499 -27.00 0.22 7.96
CA SER A 499 -28.45 0.34 7.73
C SER A 499 -28.89 -0.16 6.36
N ALA A 500 -27.97 -0.35 5.40
CA ALA A 500 -28.30 -0.97 4.12
C ALA A 500 -27.10 -1.71 3.51
N ILE A 501 -27.38 -2.84 2.85
CA ILE A 501 -26.40 -3.74 2.23
C ILE A 501 -26.95 -4.23 0.89
N SER A 502 -26.10 -4.30 -0.13
CA SER A 502 -26.34 -5.12 -1.32
C SER A 502 -25.53 -6.40 -1.21
N ILE A 503 -26.17 -7.56 -1.35
CA ILE A 503 -25.52 -8.87 -1.39
C ILE A 503 -25.59 -9.36 -2.83
N PHE A 504 -24.45 -9.49 -3.49
CA PHE A 504 -24.36 -10.12 -4.80
C PHE A 504 -24.28 -11.62 -4.57
N VAL A 505 -25.30 -12.37 -4.99
CA VAL A 505 -25.42 -13.79 -4.62
C VAL A 505 -24.25 -14.57 -5.24
N PRO A 506 -23.41 -15.26 -4.43
CA PRO A 506 -22.26 -16.01 -4.94
C PRO A 506 -22.74 -17.32 -5.56
N LEU A 507 -23.24 -17.25 -6.81
CA LEU A 507 -23.92 -18.35 -7.51
C LEU A 507 -23.09 -19.65 -7.58
N MET A 508 -21.75 -19.54 -7.62
CA MET A 508 -20.86 -20.71 -7.64
C MET A 508 -20.83 -21.50 -6.32
N GLU A 509 -21.31 -20.90 -5.23
CA GLU A 509 -21.28 -21.48 -3.88
C GLU A 509 -22.67 -21.94 -3.40
N ILE A 510 -23.71 -21.79 -4.23
CA ILE A 510 -25.09 -22.17 -3.89
C ILE A 510 -25.74 -23.03 -4.98
N ASP A 511 -26.77 -23.78 -4.61
CA ASP A 511 -27.62 -24.54 -5.53
C ASP A 511 -28.82 -23.68 -5.94
N GLU A 512 -28.82 -23.11 -7.14
CA GLU A 512 -29.88 -22.21 -7.61
C GLU A 512 -31.28 -22.84 -7.65
N THR A 513 -31.38 -24.18 -7.58
CA THR A 513 -32.67 -24.91 -7.54
C THR A 513 -33.31 -24.95 -6.14
N LYS A 514 -32.61 -24.44 -5.13
CA LYS A 514 -33.08 -24.42 -3.73
C LYS A 514 -33.20 -23.00 -3.21
N PRO A 515 -34.10 -22.76 -2.23
CA PRO A 515 -34.20 -21.46 -1.59
C PRO A 515 -32.87 -20.99 -0.99
N VAL A 516 -32.56 -19.70 -1.16
CA VAL A 516 -31.48 -19.03 -0.44
C VAL A 516 -32.04 -18.56 0.90
N ILE A 517 -31.32 -18.83 1.97
CA ILE A 517 -31.63 -18.39 3.34
C ILE A 517 -30.64 -17.28 3.68
N LEU A 518 -31.13 -16.10 4.01
CA LEU A 518 -30.30 -14.99 4.46
C LEU A 518 -30.56 -14.72 5.93
N ASN A 519 -29.50 -14.82 6.73
CA ASN A 519 -29.49 -14.41 8.12
C ASN A 519 -28.69 -13.13 8.29
N ILE A 520 -29.25 -12.15 9.01
CA ILE A 520 -28.53 -10.94 9.43
C ILE A 520 -28.60 -10.86 10.95
N ASP A 521 -27.44 -10.73 11.59
CA ASP A 521 -27.26 -10.64 13.05
C ASP A 521 -27.98 -11.78 13.81
N GLY A 522 -27.84 -12.99 13.27
CA GLY A 522 -28.39 -14.22 13.85
C GLY A 522 -29.89 -14.43 13.63
N LYS A 523 -30.56 -13.58 12.84
CA LYS A 523 -32.00 -13.71 12.52
C LYS A 523 -32.19 -14.00 11.03
N GLU A 524 -33.05 -14.98 10.71
CA GLU A 524 -33.52 -15.21 9.34
C GLU A 524 -34.38 -14.02 8.90
N VAL A 525 -33.95 -13.34 7.84
CA VAL A 525 -34.63 -12.15 7.29
C VAL A 525 -35.18 -12.40 5.89
N PHE A 526 -34.77 -13.49 5.24
CA PHE A 526 -35.25 -13.87 3.91
C PHE A 526 -35.03 -15.37 3.65
N ARG A 527 -36.03 -15.99 3.01
CA ARG A 527 -35.99 -17.38 2.53
C ARG A 527 -36.83 -17.46 1.26
N ASP A 528 -36.18 -17.60 0.11
CA ASP A 528 -36.87 -17.74 -1.18
C ASP A 528 -35.89 -18.22 -2.27
N GLU A 529 -36.42 -18.72 -3.39
CA GLU A 529 -35.64 -19.01 -4.60
C GLU A 529 -35.17 -17.71 -5.25
N ILE A 530 -33.95 -17.70 -5.81
CA ILE A 530 -33.39 -16.47 -6.38
C ILE A 530 -34.00 -16.11 -7.75
N ASN A 531 -34.57 -17.09 -8.47
CA ASN A 531 -35.32 -16.89 -9.73
C ASN A 531 -34.56 -16.06 -10.78
N GLY A 532 -33.29 -16.39 -11.02
CA GLY A 532 -32.42 -15.69 -11.99
C GLY A 532 -32.02 -14.27 -11.57
N LYS A 533 -32.36 -13.84 -10.36
CA LYS A 533 -31.84 -12.62 -9.75
C LYS A 533 -30.42 -12.84 -9.22
N THR A 534 -29.69 -11.76 -9.02
CA THR A 534 -28.26 -11.82 -8.64
C THR A 534 -27.93 -10.96 -7.44
N GLU A 535 -28.90 -10.23 -6.91
CA GLU A 535 -28.71 -9.30 -5.80
C GLU A 535 -29.84 -9.45 -4.78
N LEU A 536 -29.50 -9.40 -3.50
CA LEU A 536 -30.43 -9.15 -2.40
C LEU A 536 -30.12 -7.76 -1.83
N ILE A 537 -31.09 -6.84 -1.95
CA ILE A 537 -31.00 -5.46 -1.48
C ILE A 537 -31.65 -5.43 -0.09
N CYS A 538 -30.82 -5.26 0.93
CA CYS A 538 -31.21 -5.31 2.33
C CYS A 538 -31.25 -3.88 2.88
N LYS A 539 -32.38 -3.47 3.46
CA LYS A 539 -32.52 -2.17 4.14
C LYS A 539 -33.08 -2.38 5.54
N TYR A 540 -32.49 -1.72 6.52
CA TYR A 540 -32.95 -1.72 7.90
C TYR A 540 -33.86 -0.52 8.12
N LEU A 541 -35.15 -0.77 8.33
CA LEU A 541 -36.19 0.24 8.51
C LEU A 541 -37.06 -0.15 9.71
N GLU A 542 -37.31 0.80 10.62
CA GLU A 542 -38.24 0.62 11.75
C GLU A 542 -37.98 -0.64 12.59
N GLY A 543 -36.71 -1.00 12.81
CA GLY A 543 -36.33 -2.14 13.65
C GLY A 543 -36.33 -3.50 12.94
N LYS A 544 -36.52 -3.55 11.62
CA LYS A 544 -36.50 -4.79 10.82
C LYS A 544 -35.76 -4.63 9.49
N TRP A 545 -35.25 -5.74 8.98
CA TRP A 545 -34.67 -5.82 7.64
C TRP A 545 -35.77 -6.09 6.59
N THR A 546 -35.76 -5.33 5.51
CA THR A 546 -36.58 -5.54 4.30
C THR A 546 -35.69 -5.93 3.14
N ILE A 547 -36.03 -7.01 2.44
CA ILE A 547 -35.20 -7.61 1.39
C ILE A 547 -35.94 -7.54 0.05
N GLU A 548 -35.28 -6.96 -0.95
CA GLU A 548 -35.74 -6.92 -2.34
C GLU A 548 -34.74 -7.66 -3.24
N LYS A 549 -35.23 -8.34 -4.30
CA LYS A 549 -34.35 -9.01 -5.27
C LYS A 549 -33.97 -8.05 -6.40
N GLY A 550 -32.68 -7.90 -6.66
CA GLY A 550 -32.11 -7.12 -7.74
C GLY A 550 -31.36 -7.96 -8.77
N SER A 551 -30.80 -7.31 -9.78
CA SER A 551 -30.04 -7.95 -10.86
C SER A 551 -28.65 -7.33 -11.06
N LYS A 552 -28.13 -6.60 -10.06
CA LYS A 552 -26.74 -6.14 -10.09
C LYS A 552 -25.81 -7.28 -9.67
N THR A 553 -24.58 -7.18 -10.16
CA THR A 553 -23.46 -8.04 -9.77
C THR A 553 -22.41 -7.17 -9.09
N ALA A 554 -21.41 -7.80 -8.46
CA ALA A 554 -20.28 -7.07 -7.89
C ALA A 554 -19.62 -6.16 -8.96
N GLU A 555 -19.46 -6.63 -10.19
CA GLU A 555 -18.84 -5.88 -11.30
C GLU A 555 -19.66 -4.68 -11.75
N THR A 556 -20.99 -4.81 -11.78
CA THR A 556 -21.89 -3.77 -12.27
C THR A 556 -22.33 -2.79 -11.20
N PHE A 557 -22.12 -3.12 -9.92
CA PHE A 557 -22.42 -2.24 -8.80
C PHE A 557 -21.61 -0.94 -8.84
N LYS A 558 -22.32 0.16 -8.60
CA LYS A 558 -21.75 1.49 -8.38
C LYS A 558 -22.30 2.02 -7.07
N TYR A 559 -21.40 2.50 -6.20
CA TYR A 559 -21.81 3.13 -4.97
C TYR A 559 -22.48 4.48 -5.26
N SER A 560 -23.41 4.86 -4.38
CA SER A 560 -24.01 6.19 -4.36
C SER A 560 -23.31 7.03 -3.31
N ARG A 561 -22.98 8.28 -3.63
CA ARG A 561 -22.42 9.21 -2.65
C ARG A 561 -23.50 9.67 -1.68
N ASN A 562 -23.12 9.91 -0.43
CA ASN A 562 -24.03 10.43 0.58
C ASN A 562 -24.06 11.96 0.53
N ILE A 563 -25.19 12.57 0.16
CA ILE A 563 -25.36 14.03 0.16
C ILE A 563 -25.73 14.46 1.58
N ILE A 564 -24.91 15.31 2.18
CA ILE A 564 -25.10 15.80 3.56
C ILE A 564 -25.56 17.26 3.62
N GLY A 565 -25.57 17.96 2.48
CA GLY A 565 -25.98 19.35 2.42
C GLY A 565 -25.71 20.00 1.06
N LYS A 566 -25.70 21.33 1.03
CA LYS A 566 -25.50 22.12 -0.19
C LYS A 566 -24.61 23.33 0.05
N SER A 567 -23.86 23.76 -0.97
CA SER A 567 -23.21 25.06 -1.00
C SER A 567 -23.80 25.94 -2.09
N GLU A 568 -24.13 27.19 -1.78
CA GLU A 568 -24.60 28.18 -2.76
C GLU A 568 -23.48 28.83 -3.55
N ILE A 569 -22.28 28.80 -2.98
CA ILE A 569 -21.07 29.40 -3.53
C ILE A 569 -20.01 28.33 -3.74
N GLU A 570 -19.03 28.63 -4.57
CA GLU A 570 -17.79 27.86 -4.61
C GLU A 570 -16.83 28.39 -3.54
N LEU A 571 -16.24 27.50 -2.75
CA LEU A 571 -15.29 27.88 -1.71
C LEU A 571 -13.89 27.53 -2.18
N THR A 572 -13.17 28.53 -2.70
CA THR A 572 -11.80 28.40 -3.18
C THR A 572 -10.78 28.48 -2.04
N ARG A 573 -9.61 27.89 -2.27
CA ARG A 573 -8.42 27.93 -1.40
C ARG A 573 -7.53 29.16 -1.61
N THR A 574 -7.89 30.04 -2.53
CA THR A 574 -7.03 31.14 -2.98
C THR A 574 -7.36 32.46 -2.28
N GLY A 575 -6.35 33.32 -2.16
CA GLY A 575 -6.46 34.63 -1.51
C GLY A 575 -5.85 34.66 -0.11
N ASP A 576 -5.92 35.82 0.54
CA ASP A 576 -5.42 36.02 1.92
C ASP A 576 -6.46 35.63 3.00
N ASP A 577 -7.75 35.54 2.63
CA ASP A 577 -8.82 34.90 3.43
C ASP A 577 -9.69 34.00 2.54
N PRO A 578 -9.15 32.83 2.11
CA PRO A 578 -9.89 31.83 1.38
C PRO A 578 -11.24 31.48 2.06
N PRO A 579 -12.38 31.54 1.35
CA PRO A 579 -13.68 31.25 1.92
C PRO A 579 -13.74 29.86 2.57
N ILE A 580 -13.12 28.84 1.96
CA ILE A 580 -13.06 27.48 2.51
C ILE A 580 -12.32 27.42 3.84
N GLY A 581 -11.23 28.19 3.96
CA GLY A 581 -10.37 28.20 5.13
C GLY A 581 -11.12 28.70 6.34
N GLY A 582 -11.77 29.85 6.23
CA GLY A 582 -12.48 30.35 7.38
C GLY A 582 -13.89 29.78 7.59
N TRP A 583 -14.53 29.16 6.59
CA TRP A 583 -15.69 28.28 6.88
C TRP A 583 -15.26 27.08 7.71
N LYS A 584 -14.16 26.42 7.36
CA LYS A 584 -13.58 25.34 8.19
C LYS A 584 -13.20 25.84 9.60
N ALA A 585 -12.64 27.04 9.73
CA ALA A 585 -12.38 27.61 11.05
C ALA A 585 -13.70 27.88 11.82
N GLU A 586 -14.75 28.30 11.13
CA GLU A 586 -16.07 28.51 11.72
C GLU A 586 -16.71 27.22 12.22
N THR A 587 -16.64 26.12 11.45
CA THR A 587 -17.15 24.81 11.92
C THR A 587 -16.40 24.34 13.16
N VAL A 588 -15.06 24.44 13.16
CA VAL A 588 -14.23 24.09 14.32
C VAL A 588 -14.58 24.95 15.54
N ARG A 589 -14.70 26.28 15.36
CA ARG A 589 -15.09 27.21 16.43
C ARG A 589 -16.47 26.88 17.01
N TRP A 590 -17.44 26.62 16.13
CA TRP A 590 -18.83 26.34 16.50
C TRP A 590 -18.93 25.04 17.29
N THR A 591 -18.34 23.95 16.80
CA THR A 591 -18.39 22.64 17.47
C THR A 591 -17.63 22.65 18.79
N ALA A 592 -16.45 23.28 18.84
CA ALA A 592 -15.65 23.37 20.06
C ALA A 592 -16.14 24.43 21.06
N LYS A 593 -17.19 25.21 20.71
CA LYS A 593 -17.78 26.27 21.53
C LYS A 593 -16.75 27.30 22.03
N THR A 594 -15.80 27.67 21.17
CA THR A 594 -14.71 28.59 21.52
C THR A 594 -14.98 30.02 21.04
N ASP A 595 -14.25 31.00 21.60
CA ASP A 595 -14.34 32.39 21.15
C ASP A 595 -13.81 32.54 19.72
N ILE A 596 -12.69 31.85 19.42
CA ILE A 596 -11.92 31.97 18.19
C ILE A 596 -11.54 30.56 17.71
N ALA A 597 -11.37 30.42 16.39
CA ALA A 597 -10.61 29.30 15.82
C ALA A 597 -9.51 29.80 14.88
N ILE A 598 -8.38 29.11 14.91
CA ILE A 598 -7.23 29.36 14.04
C ILE A 598 -6.78 28.01 13.48
N ILE A 599 -6.73 27.90 12.16
CA ILE A 599 -6.25 26.68 11.48
C ILE A 599 -5.14 27.03 10.48
N SER A 600 -4.29 26.06 10.14
CA SER A 600 -3.28 26.25 9.09
C SER A 600 -3.93 26.39 7.71
N GLY A 601 -3.39 27.27 6.86
CA GLY A 601 -3.82 27.37 5.45
C GLY A 601 -3.62 26.07 4.68
N GLY A 602 -2.53 25.34 4.95
CA GLY A 602 -2.28 24.01 4.38
C GLY A 602 -3.20 22.90 4.91
N GLY A 603 -4.01 23.16 5.93
CA GLY A 603 -4.93 22.19 6.52
C GLY A 603 -6.19 21.93 5.67
N VAL A 604 -6.39 22.67 4.58
CA VAL A 604 -7.41 22.39 3.55
C VAL A 604 -6.70 21.70 2.39
N ARG A 605 -7.33 20.73 1.73
CA ARG A 605 -6.68 19.94 0.65
C ARG A 605 -7.18 20.26 -0.76
N LYS A 606 -8.47 20.56 -0.92
CA LYS A 606 -9.09 20.88 -2.22
C LYS A 606 -10.15 21.97 -2.06
N ASP A 607 -10.54 22.59 -3.16
CA ASP A 607 -11.69 23.52 -3.21
C ASP A 607 -13.01 22.75 -2.99
N LEU A 608 -14.03 23.44 -2.48
CA LEU A 608 -15.38 22.88 -2.33
C LEU A 608 -16.31 23.49 -3.38
N LYS A 609 -16.81 22.64 -4.28
CA LYS A 609 -17.66 23.07 -5.39
C LYS A 609 -19.03 23.55 -4.91
N LYS A 610 -19.63 24.49 -5.66
CA LYS A 610 -21.04 24.85 -5.53
C LYS A 610 -21.93 23.65 -5.85
N GLY A 611 -23.06 23.50 -5.14
CA GLY A 611 -24.05 22.45 -5.36
C GLY A 611 -24.13 21.47 -4.18
N ASN A 612 -24.55 20.24 -4.45
CA ASN A 612 -24.67 19.20 -3.42
C ASN A 612 -23.29 18.87 -2.85
N ILE A 613 -23.20 18.88 -1.52
CA ILE A 613 -22.00 18.53 -0.78
C ILE A 613 -22.16 17.11 -0.26
N THR A 614 -21.18 16.27 -0.58
CA THR A 614 -21.18 14.87 -0.15
C THR A 614 -20.30 14.65 1.07
N LEU A 615 -20.55 13.58 1.81
CA LEU A 615 -19.71 13.14 2.91
C LEU A 615 -18.25 12.95 2.45
N GLU A 616 -18.06 12.35 1.27
CA GLU A 616 -16.74 12.19 0.66
C GLU A 616 -16.04 13.53 0.38
N ASP A 617 -16.78 14.59 0.04
CA ASP A 617 -16.19 15.91 -0.13
C ASP A 617 -15.59 16.45 1.17
N ILE A 618 -16.25 16.23 2.31
CA ILE A 618 -15.75 16.62 3.63
C ILE A 618 -14.50 15.83 4.01
N PHE A 619 -14.48 14.52 3.76
CA PHE A 619 -13.27 13.73 4.05
C PHE A 619 -12.09 14.14 3.16
N ASP A 620 -12.34 14.42 1.88
CA ASP A 620 -11.29 14.76 0.93
C ASP A 620 -10.68 16.16 1.14
N ILE A 621 -11.44 17.14 1.66
CA ILE A 621 -10.90 18.48 1.97
C ILE A 621 -10.05 18.51 3.26
N ASN A 622 -10.10 17.44 4.06
CA ASN A 622 -9.53 17.39 5.40
C ASN A 622 -8.38 16.39 5.56
N TYR A 623 -7.55 16.67 6.57
CA TYR A 623 -6.74 15.67 7.25
C TYR A 623 -7.50 15.20 8.49
N ARG A 624 -7.23 13.98 8.97
CA ARG A 624 -7.86 13.40 10.18
C ARG A 624 -7.22 13.96 11.45
N ASN A 625 -7.37 15.27 11.64
CA ASN A 625 -6.83 15.97 12.80
C ASN A 625 -7.90 16.07 13.90
N SER A 626 -7.50 15.88 15.16
CA SER A 626 -8.34 16.23 16.31
C SER A 626 -8.35 17.75 16.53
N ILE A 627 -9.39 18.23 17.22
CA ILE A 627 -9.53 19.62 17.63
C ILE A 627 -8.89 19.76 19.02
N CYS A 628 -7.96 20.71 19.14
CA CYS A 628 -7.37 21.11 20.40
C CYS A 628 -7.80 22.52 20.77
N THR A 629 -7.74 22.85 22.06
CA THR A 629 -7.98 24.20 22.56
C THR A 629 -6.79 24.73 23.36
N PHE A 630 -6.63 26.05 23.37
CA PHE A 630 -5.67 26.73 24.24
C PHE A 630 -6.19 28.12 24.61
N ARG A 631 -5.68 28.70 25.71
CA ARG A 631 -6.03 30.04 26.18
C ARG A 631 -4.92 31.03 25.93
N VAL A 632 -5.27 32.26 25.54
CA VAL A 632 -4.31 33.34 25.35
C VAL A 632 -4.96 34.72 25.57
N LYS A 633 -4.22 35.65 26.19
CA LYS A 633 -4.65 37.06 26.28
C LYS A 633 -4.65 37.73 24.91
N GLY A 634 -5.62 38.61 24.66
CA GLY A 634 -5.79 39.32 23.39
C GLY A 634 -4.54 40.10 22.95
N LYS A 635 -3.80 40.71 23.88
CA LYS A 635 -2.50 41.35 23.59
C LYS A 635 -1.48 40.40 22.98
N THR A 636 -1.44 39.16 23.44
CA THR A 636 -0.54 38.12 22.94
C THR A 636 -1.04 37.56 21.62
N LEU A 637 -2.36 37.37 21.49
CA LEU A 637 -2.99 36.96 20.25
C LEU A 637 -2.73 37.96 19.11
N ARG A 638 -2.77 39.27 19.39
CA ARG A 638 -2.42 40.29 18.41
C ARG A 638 -0.98 40.14 17.91
N LYS A 639 -0.02 39.88 18.80
CA LYS A 639 1.38 39.59 18.42
C LYS A 639 1.51 38.32 17.56
N MET A 640 0.72 37.29 17.87
CA MET A 640 0.67 36.06 17.07
C MET A 640 0.14 36.33 15.65
N VAL A 641 -0.89 37.19 15.50
CA VAL A 641 -1.40 37.62 14.19
C VAL A 641 -0.35 38.44 13.42
N GLU A 642 0.34 39.37 14.10
CA GLU A 642 1.43 40.16 13.52
C GLU A 642 2.60 39.29 13.04
N TYR A 643 2.94 38.24 13.79
CA TYR A 643 3.93 37.25 13.34
C TYR A 643 3.44 36.49 12.11
N ASN A 644 2.18 36.01 12.11
CA ASN A 644 1.66 35.17 11.04
C ASN A 644 1.60 35.87 9.68
N ILE A 645 1.20 37.15 9.63
CA ILE A 645 1.13 37.91 8.37
C ILE A 645 2.50 38.13 7.72
N LYS A 646 3.58 38.01 8.50
CA LYS A 646 4.96 38.12 8.01
C LYS A 646 5.47 36.84 7.38
N LEU A 647 4.83 35.71 7.67
CA LEU A 647 5.16 34.43 7.06
C LEU A 647 4.79 34.40 5.55
N PRO A 648 5.44 33.52 4.77
CA PRO A 648 5.01 33.20 3.41
C PRO A 648 3.54 32.83 3.36
N LYS A 649 2.84 33.20 2.27
CA LYS A 649 1.40 32.97 2.09
C LYS A 649 0.97 31.53 2.38
N THR A 650 1.79 30.55 2.01
CA THR A 650 1.55 29.11 2.23
C THR A 650 1.49 28.72 3.71
N LYS A 651 2.04 29.53 4.62
CA LYS A 651 2.06 29.31 6.08
C LYS A 651 1.08 30.19 6.84
N ARG A 652 0.31 31.06 6.16
CA ARG A 652 -0.66 31.95 6.82
C ARG A 652 -1.88 31.18 7.31
N CYS A 653 -2.41 31.63 8.43
CA CYS A 653 -3.53 31.01 9.13
C CYS A 653 -4.87 31.45 8.58
N GLN A 654 -5.86 30.59 8.72
CA GLN A 654 -7.27 30.87 8.47
C GLN A 654 -7.98 31.01 9.81
N ILE A 655 -8.91 31.96 9.92
CA ILE A 655 -9.46 32.37 11.22
C ILE A 655 -10.99 32.37 11.25
N SER A 656 -11.55 32.29 12.45
CA SER A 656 -12.95 32.60 12.75
C SER A 656 -13.04 33.23 14.14
N GLY A 657 -13.99 34.15 14.35
CA GLY A 657 -14.24 34.82 15.63
C GLY A 657 -13.60 36.19 15.83
N PHE A 658 -12.77 36.65 14.90
CA PHE A 658 -12.31 38.05 14.85
C PHE A 658 -12.04 38.48 13.40
N LYS A 659 -11.83 39.78 13.20
CA LYS A 659 -11.47 40.36 11.90
C LYS A 659 -10.27 41.28 12.06
N PHE A 660 -9.47 41.39 11.00
CA PHE A 660 -8.39 42.36 10.97
C PHE A 660 -8.08 42.81 9.54
N THR A 661 -7.46 43.98 9.44
CA THR A 661 -6.93 44.56 8.21
C THR A 661 -5.42 44.71 8.36
N TYR A 662 -4.64 44.32 7.36
CA TYR A 662 -3.19 44.55 7.36
C TYR A 662 -2.73 45.24 6.09
N LYS A 663 -1.65 46.03 6.22
CA LYS A 663 -0.94 46.64 5.09
C LYS A 663 0.11 45.64 4.58
N ALA A 664 -0.02 45.26 3.31
CA ALA A 664 0.88 44.34 2.64
C ALA A 664 1.97 45.10 1.88
N TYR A 665 3.22 44.76 2.15
CA TYR A 665 4.39 45.28 1.45
C TYR A 665 4.99 44.19 0.53
N LYS A 666 5.88 44.60 -0.38
CA LYS A 666 6.60 43.65 -1.27
C LYS A 666 7.37 42.61 -0.47
N ASP A 667 8.02 43.06 0.60
CA ASP A 667 8.64 42.23 1.61
C ASP A 667 7.63 41.93 2.72
N SER A 668 7.29 40.65 2.92
CA SER A 668 6.27 40.25 3.89
C SER A 668 6.69 40.53 5.32
N GLU A 669 7.98 40.61 5.64
CA GLU A 669 8.46 40.93 6.98
C GLU A 669 8.05 42.34 7.45
N LYS A 670 7.77 43.21 6.47
CA LYS A 670 7.31 44.59 6.69
C LYS A 670 5.79 44.70 6.82
N ASN A 671 5.04 43.61 6.73
CA ASN A 671 3.58 43.65 6.89
C ASN A 671 3.19 44.11 8.30
N ILE A 672 2.17 44.96 8.39
CA ILE A 672 1.70 45.57 9.65
C ILE A 672 0.18 45.41 9.77
N VAL A 673 -0.29 44.96 10.93
CA VAL A 673 -1.72 44.97 11.27
C VAL A 673 -2.17 46.42 11.48
N PHE A 674 -3.10 46.87 10.64
CA PHE A 674 -3.62 48.25 10.62
C PHE A 674 -4.84 48.41 11.53
N ASP A 675 -5.77 47.46 11.47
CA ASP A 675 -7.00 47.44 12.25
C ASP A 675 -7.30 46.01 12.71
N CYS A 676 -7.78 45.82 13.92
CA CYS A 676 -8.00 44.50 14.49
C CYS A 676 -9.09 44.53 15.57
N SER A 677 -10.06 43.61 15.47
CA SER A 677 -11.19 43.53 16.42
C SER A 677 -10.87 42.77 17.72
N ILE A 678 -9.62 42.36 17.94
CA ILE A 678 -9.20 41.65 19.16
C ILE A 678 -9.13 42.65 20.31
N ASN A 679 -9.83 42.38 21.41
CA ASN A 679 -9.71 43.15 22.64
C ASN A 679 -8.43 42.74 23.39
N PRO A 680 -7.46 43.64 23.60
CA PRO A 680 -6.17 43.31 24.24
C PRO A 680 -6.27 42.73 25.65
N GLU A 681 -7.31 43.10 26.41
CA GLU A 681 -7.48 42.75 27.82
C GLU A 681 -8.27 41.45 28.03
N LYS A 682 -9.07 41.05 27.04
CA LYS A 682 -9.85 39.80 27.09
C LYS A 682 -8.92 38.60 26.95
N GLU A 683 -9.16 37.55 27.74
CA GLU A 683 -8.63 36.22 27.48
C GLU A 683 -9.56 35.46 26.54
N TYR A 684 -8.99 34.80 25.54
CA TYR A 684 -9.71 34.06 24.53
C TYR A 684 -9.44 32.57 24.67
N LEU A 685 -10.48 31.75 24.60
CA LEU A 685 -10.38 30.33 24.32
C LEU A 685 -10.32 30.14 22.80
N ILE A 686 -9.28 29.47 22.32
CA ILE A 686 -9.02 29.29 20.88
C ILE A 686 -9.03 27.81 20.54
N ALA A 687 -9.80 27.44 19.51
CA ALA A 687 -9.78 26.11 18.92
C ALA A 687 -8.81 26.05 17.73
N THR A 688 -8.13 24.92 17.57
CA THR A 688 -7.24 24.62 16.45
C THR A 688 -7.18 23.11 16.19
N SER A 689 -6.38 22.67 15.23
CA SER A 689 -6.11 21.24 15.01
C SER A 689 -4.87 20.78 15.80
N ASP A 690 -4.78 19.52 16.20
CA ASP A 690 -3.59 18.94 16.86
C ASP A 690 -2.29 19.16 16.07
N TYR A 691 -2.33 19.01 14.74
CA TYR A 691 -1.21 19.31 13.84
C TYR A 691 -0.64 20.72 14.06
N PHE A 692 -1.55 21.67 14.26
CA PHE A 692 -1.25 23.08 14.48
C PHE A 692 -0.81 23.32 15.93
N ALA A 693 -1.51 22.73 16.89
CA ALA A 693 -1.24 22.85 18.32
C ALA A 693 0.22 22.44 18.66
N LYS A 694 0.64 21.28 18.15
CA LYS A 694 2.03 20.76 18.25
C LYS A 694 3.08 21.68 17.62
N ARG A 695 2.68 22.59 16.73
CA ARG A 695 3.56 23.43 15.90
C ARG A 695 3.25 24.92 16.03
N THR A 696 2.62 25.36 17.11
CA THR A 696 2.22 26.75 17.30
C THR A 696 3.37 27.73 17.15
N LYS A 697 4.57 27.41 17.64
CA LYS A 697 5.77 28.25 17.44
C LYS A 697 6.06 28.52 15.97
N ARG A 698 5.88 27.53 15.09
CA ARG A 698 6.10 27.65 13.64
C ARG A 698 5.10 28.62 12.99
N PHE A 699 3.83 28.61 13.42
CA PHE A 699 2.76 29.36 12.78
C PHE A 699 2.47 30.72 13.42
N LEU A 700 2.68 30.85 14.73
CA LEU A 700 2.29 31.99 15.56
C LEU A 700 3.46 32.60 16.36
N GLY A 701 4.67 32.05 16.22
CA GLY A 701 5.88 32.58 16.86
C GLY A 701 6.01 32.27 18.35
N GLN A 702 5.02 31.58 18.93
CA GLN A 702 4.99 31.23 20.36
C GLN A 702 4.54 29.78 20.54
N LYS A 703 5.11 29.09 21.54
CA LYS A 703 4.59 27.81 22.02
C LYS A 703 3.37 28.08 22.92
N VAL A 704 2.43 27.15 22.92
CA VAL A 704 1.27 27.17 23.83
C VAL A 704 1.10 25.78 24.42
N ASP A 705 0.61 25.74 25.65
CA ASP A 705 0.03 24.52 26.20
C ASP A 705 -1.40 24.39 25.68
N TYR A 706 -1.80 23.18 25.31
CA TYR A 706 -3.08 22.90 24.68
C TYR A 706 -3.68 21.61 25.21
N GLU A 707 -5.00 21.51 25.09
CA GLU A 707 -5.77 20.33 25.49
C GLU A 707 -6.44 19.73 24.25
N ASP A 708 -6.46 18.41 24.13
CA ASP A 708 -7.25 17.72 23.10
C ASP A 708 -8.71 17.62 23.57
N THR A 709 -9.64 18.00 22.70
CA THR A 709 -11.09 17.96 23.01
C THR A 709 -11.71 16.58 22.79
N GLY A 710 -11.00 15.65 22.14
CA GLY A 710 -11.52 14.38 21.65
C GLY A 710 -12.36 14.50 20.37
N LEU A 711 -12.65 15.73 19.91
CA LEU A 711 -13.45 15.97 18.70
C LEU A 711 -12.58 15.94 17.45
N GLN A 712 -13.13 15.43 16.35
CA GLN A 712 -12.46 15.43 15.05
C GLN A 712 -12.90 16.61 14.18
N VAL A 713 -11.98 17.19 13.42
CA VAL A 713 -12.29 18.30 12.50
C VAL A 713 -13.33 17.88 11.45
N THR A 714 -13.21 16.67 10.91
CA THR A 714 -14.16 16.12 9.93
C THR A 714 -15.56 15.98 10.54
N GLU A 715 -15.65 15.50 11.77
CA GLU A 715 -16.91 15.33 12.49
C GLU A 715 -17.57 16.67 12.81
N ALA A 716 -16.79 17.67 13.23
CA ALA A 716 -17.27 19.04 13.43
C ALA A 716 -17.96 19.61 12.16
N MET A 717 -17.40 19.31 10.99
CA MET A 717 -17.97 19.76 9.71
C MET A 717 -19.25 19.00 9.32
N ILE A 718 -19.32 17.70 9.64
CA ILE A 718 -20.53 16.88 9.42
C ILE A 718 -21.65 17.37 10.34
N GLN A 719 -21.38 17.55 11.64
CA GLN A 719 -22.34 18.07 12.61
C GLN A 719 -22.83 19.48 12.24
N TRP A 720 -21.95 20.31 11.68
CA TRP A 720 -22.36 21.62 11.17
C TRP A 720 -23.38 21.47 10.02
N PHE A 721 -23.19 20.53 9.10
CA PHE A 721 -24.17 20.25 8.05
C PHE A 721 -25.47 19.68 8.58
N GLU A 722 -25.44 18.81 9.58
CA GLU A 722 -26.65 18.31 10.25
C GLU A 722 -27.48 19.44 10.88
N GLN A 723 -26.83 20.51 11.34
CA GLN A 723 -27.51 21.65 11.95
C GLN A 723 -27.96 22.72 10.94
N PHE A 724 -27.15 23.01 9.93
CA PHE A 724 -27.37 24.18 9.05
C PHE A 724 -27.72 23.82 7.60
N GLU A 725 -27.45 22.58 7.16
CA GLU A 725 -27.70 21.99 5.83
C GLU A 725 -27.05 22.69 4.62
N LYS A 726 -26.69 23.97 4.76
CA LYS A 726 -26.42 24.86 3.64
C LYS A 726 -25.35 25.89 3.95
N ILE A 727 -24.31 25.92 3.12
CA ILE A 727 -23.32 26.99 3.12
C ILE A 727 -23.85 28.16 2.28
N GLY A 728 -24.09 29.28 2.95
CA GLY A 728 -24.45 30.55 2.33
C GLY A 728 -23.24 31.45 2.03
N LYS A 729 -23.45 32.77 2.11
CA LYS A 729 -22.39 33.76 1.88
C LYS A 729 -21.38 33.78 3.02
N ILE A 730 -20.09 33.68 2.68
CA ILE A 730 -18.98 33.81 3.63
C ILE A 730 -18.45 35.24 3.59
N HIS A 731 -18.42 35.92 4.74
CA HIS A 731 -17.92 37.28 4.86
C HIS A 731 -16.41 37.30 5.09
N PRO A 732 -15.65 38.15 4.37
CA PRO A 732 -14.22 38.33 4.63
C PRO A 732 -13.94 38.80 6.06
N ARG A 733 -12.98 38.12 6.70
CA ARG A 733 -12.42 38.37 8.03
C ARG A 733 -11.06 39.04 7.95
N ILE A 734 -10.30 38.77 6.89
CA ILE A 734 -9.01 39.41 6.65
C ILE A 734 -9.12 40.34 5.44
N LYS A 735 -8.76 41.61 5.63
CA LYS A 735 -8.66 42.60 4.56
C LYS A 735 -7.21 42.99 4.33
N VAL A 736 -6.83 43.16 3.07
CA VAL A 736 -5.47 43.52 2.67
C VAL A 736 -5.47 44.87 1.99
N ILE A 737 -4.67 45.80 2.50
CA ILE A 737 -4.37 47.07 1.85
C ILE A 737 -2.98 46.92 1.23
N LYS A 738 -2.85 47.00 -0.09
CA LYS A 738 -1.54 46.99 -0.74
C LYS A 738 -0.87 48.35 -0.49
N ALA A 739 0.30 48.33 0.14
CA ALA A 739 1.17 49.50 0.19
C ALA A 739 1.88 49.62 -1.17
N ASN A 740 1.83 50.81 -1.76
CA ASN A 740 2.58 51.13 -2.98
C ASN A 740 4.09 51.09 -2.72
#